data_AF-A0A1V5XQM3-F1
#
_entry.id   AF-A0A1V5XQM3-F1
#
_cell.length_a   1.000
_cell.length_b   1.000
_cell.length_c   1.000
_cell.angle_alpha   90.00
_cell.angle_beta   90.00
_cell.angle_gamma   90.00
#
_symmetry.space_group_name_H-M   'P 1'
#
loop_
_entity.id
_entity.type
_entity.pdbx_description
1 polymer ?
#
loop_
_entity_poly.entity_id
_entity_poly.type
_entity_poly.pdbx_seq_one_letter_code
_entity_poly.pdbx_strand_id
1 'polypeptide(L)'
;MLPSVFPRVSGRRLVGSVGAREVKRPIRPLFFLLLMLSALGCANGEEAENISNAKPQDASSDTAGDVVKDGAKDVADEGVEEGGPTECVPKTCAQLEAECGSAPDGCGGKIDCGECMSGQVCGGGGPNRCGTSACFPKSCVQLGAQCGYISDGCATAIDCGTCAAPQTCGGGGKSNECGCTPKTCSQLGASCGVVPDGCNGTLNCGDCAGGQVCGGAGPNVCGTGECTPKTCAQVGASCGYASDGCSKALDCGKCDPPDQCGGSGVANQCGCTPKTCGQLGANCGPVDTGCGSADCGSCDAPDTCGGGGVPNQCGCTCSLPNAVTSCLGGVCMIKSCNAGWADCDGIADNGCEANLATNKNNCGSCGKICADVHGAAVCVAGDCNILCDSGWGNCDGNAANGCETDTRSDPAHCSGCGRACSTQNINPACEAGKCTGSCHDGYADCNNDKLIDGCEANTSSDPANCGGCGIVCSSQNISVTCAQGICNGVCATGYDDCNGNKQTDGCETHLLNNLDACGSCGNSCRSPMPPNVASVACNGTTCEVESCESSYVDEDHQFANGCECLSDTVSDSCSTPTLLGTIGLSTWTSPTYSIMPAGDRDWFRGTLNMSVSTCTQRPRIRLLDQSGLLRMAVYDSVSCPPSSGYACGTGNSTTGIRTWEFGHSATCQDMGTIDPTPVTGSYSTISTSFLIEVYSSDSAASCLPYQLEFTRY
;
A
#
# COMPACT_ATOMS: atom_id res chain seq x y z
N MET A 1 -53.76 15.76 26.81
CA MET A 1 -54.40 15.77 28.15
C MET A 1 -53.41 15.21 29.17
N LEU A 2 -53.64 15.46 30.47
CA LEU A 2 -52.78 15.06 31.61
C LEU A 2 -53.03 13.59 32.04
N PRO A 3 -52.35 13.02 33.07
CA PRO A 3 -50.88 12.86 33.23
C PRO A 3 -50.50 11.45 33.82
N SER A 4 -49.21 11.21 34.12
CA SER A 4 -48.69 10.38 35.25
C SER A 4 -47.14 10.43 35.20
N VAL A 5 -46.31 10.85 36.18
CA VAL A 5 -46.27 10.87 37.66
C VAL A 5 -45.26 9.84 38.22
N PHE A 6 -44.31 10.34 39.02
CA PHE A 6 -43.16 9.66 39.66
C PHE A 6 -43.56 8.74 40.84
N PRO A 7 -42.66 7.85 41.30
CA PRO A 7 -41.85 8.20 42.49
C PRO A 7 -40.36 7.79 42.43
N ARG A 8 -39.52 8.53 43.18
CA ARG A 8 -38.16 8.10 43.58
C ARG A 8 -38.23 7.25 44.86
N VAL A 9 -37.24 6.39 45.08
CA VAL A 9 -36.89 5.85 46.42
C VAL A 9 -35.42 6.15 46.71
N SER A 10 -35.06 6.31 47.99
CA SER A 10 -33.74 6.71 48.47
C SER A 10 -33.14 5.64 49.39
N GLY A 11 -31.83 5.38 49.27
CA GLY A 11 -31.07 4.45 50.12
C GLY A 11 -29.73 5.06 50.53
N ARG A 12 -29.32 4.87 51.79
CA ARG A 12 -28.14 5.53 52.39
C ARG A 12 -26.95 4.58 52.59
N ARG A 13 -25.76 5.20 52.57
CA ARG A 13 -24.47 4.78 53.15
C ARG A 13 -24.48 3.57 54.10
N LEU A 14 -23.43 2.76 53.97
CA LEU A 14 -22.66 2.27 55.11
C LEU A 14 -21.18 2.67 54.97
N VAL A 15 -20.42 2.60 56.06
CA VAL A 15 -19.01 2.98 56.16
C VAL A 15 -18.27 1.86 56.91
N GLY A 16 -17.09 1.46 56.43
CA GLY A 16 -16.26 0.46 57.09
C GLY A 16 -14.84 0.44 56.51
N SER A 17 -13.84 0.69 57.34
CA SER A 17 -12.44 0.89 56.92
C SER A 17 -11.48 -0.04 57.64
N VAL A 18 -10.65 -0.77 56.88
CA VAL A 18 -9.35 -1.30 57.33
C VAL A 18 -8.38 -1.15 56.15
N GLY A 19 -7.10 -0.89 56.38
CA GLY A 19 -6.10 -0.71 55.33
C GLY A 19 -4.80 -1.47 55.62
N ALA A 20 -3.97 -1.63 54.58
CA ALA A 20 -2.62 -2.16 54.68
C ALA A 20 -1.70 -1.47 53.66
N ARG A 21 -0.41 -1.36 53.98
CA ARG A 21 0.65 -0.95 53.05
C ARG A 21 1.09 -2.14 52.21
N GLU A 22 1.56 -1.87 51.00
CA GLU A 22 2.77 -2.49 50.44
C GLU A 22 3.38 -1.56 49.37
N VAL A 23 4.68 -1.70 49.12
CA VAL A 23 5.43 -0.92 48.12
C VAL A 23 6.05 -1.89 47.12
N LYS A 24 5.85 -1.68 45.82
CA LYS A 24 6.65 -2.34 44.78
C LYS A 24 6.90 -1.42 43.59
N ARG A 25 8.14 -1.41 43.11
CA ARG A 25 8.58 -0.86 41.82
C ARG A 25 8.49 -1.97 40.76
N PRO A 26 8.24 -1.67 39.48
CA PRO A 26 8.38 -2.65 38.40
C PRO A 26 9.86 -2.96 38.12
N ILE A 27 10.13 -4.19 37.70
CA ILE A 27 11.44 -4.68 37.23
C ILE A 27 11.28 -5.08 35.76
N ARG A 28 12.27 -4.78 34.91
CA ARG A 28 12.49 -5.47 33.63
C ARG A 28 13.98 -5.82 33.46
N PRO A 29 14.33 -6.89 32.73
CA PRO A 29 15.56 -7.65 32.97
C PRO A 29 16.72 -7.33 32.02
N LEU A 30 17.91 -7.76 32.42
CA LEU A 30 19.05 -7.97 31.50
C LEU A 30 18.74 -9.09 30.50
N PHE A 31 19.41 -9.05 29.34
CA PHE A 31 19.63 -10.22 28.49
C PHE A 31 21.14 -10.45 28.29
N PHE A 32 21.52 -11.70 28.01
CA PHE A 32 22.91 -12.15 28.16
C PHE A 32 23.73 -12.09 26.86
N LEU A 33 25.05 -11.98 27.03
CA LEU A 33 26.07 -12.02 25.98
C LEU A 33 26.22 -13.45 25.41
N LEU A 34 26.50 -13.57 24.10
CA LEU A 34 27.28 -14.70 23.57
C LEU A 34 28.13 -14.25 22.37
N LEU A 35 29.37 -14.77 22.28
CA LEU A 35 30.25 -14.57 21.13
C LEU A 35 30.02 -15.67 20.08
N MET A 36 30.35 -15.36 18.83
CA MET A 36 30.98 -16.32 17.91
C MET A 36 32.14 -15.66 17.18
N LEU A 37 33.19 -16.43 16.91
CA LEU A 37 34.44 -15.98 16.32
C LEU A 37 34.95 -17.06 15.35
N SER A 38 35.32 -16.70 14.13
CA SER A 38 36.18 -17.51 13.25
C SER A 38 36.66 -16.70 12.04
N ALA A 39 37.89 -16.98 11.59
CA ALA A 39 38.52 -16.31 10.46
C ALA A 39 39.45 -17.26 9.68
N LEU A 40 39.30 -17.26 8.36
CA LEU A 40 40.20 -17.79 7.32
C LEU A 40 39.98 -16.92 6.07
N GLY A 41 40.94 -16.63 5.19
CA GLY A 41 42.39 -16.92 5.16
C GLY A 41 43.03 -16.28 3.90
N CYS A 42 44.34 -16.00 3.92
CA CYS A 42 45.07 -15.25 2.88
C CYS A 42 45.13 -15.96 1.50
N ALA A 43 45.52 -15.38 0.35
CA ALA A 43 46.17 -14.09 -0.02
C ALA A 43 45.74 -13.72 -1.50
N ASN A 44 46.37 -12.88 -2.35
CA ASN A 44 47.66 -12.14 -2.35
C ASN A 44 47.69 -11.05 -3.46
N GLY A 45 48.38 -9.91 -3.26
CA GLY A 45 48.73 -8.88 -4.28
C GLY A 45 47.55 -8.02 -4.82
N GLU A 46 47.72 -6.76 -5.26
CA GLU A 46 48.91 -5.88 -5.38
C GLU A 46 48.61 -4.45 -4.81
N GLU A 47 49.43 -3.45 -5.12
CA GLU A 47 49.62 -2.21 -4.35
C GLU A 47 48.60 -1.06 -4.62
N ALA A 48 48.19 -0.36 -3.55
CA ALA A 48 47.62 1.00 -3.62
C ALA A 48 47.61 1.69 -2.22
N GLU A 49 48.50 2.65 -1.97
CA GLU A 49 48.49 3.44 -0.71
C GLU A 49 47.66 4.73 -0.80
N ASN A 50 46.60 4.78 0.02
CA ASN A 50 46.20 5.89 0.88
C ASN A 50 46.52 7.35 0.43
N ILE A 51 45.51 8.05 -0.11
CA ILE A 51 45.49 9.53 -0.17
C ILE A 51 44.11 10.07 0.24
N SER A 52 44.08 10.92 1.29
CA SER A 52 43.32 12.19 1.30
C SER A 52 43.47 12.97 2.61
N ASN A 53 44.67 13.49 2.88
CA ASN A 53 44.81 14.63 3.80
C ASN A 53 45.99 15.50 3.36
N ALA A 54 45.72 16.48 2.50
CA ALA A 54 46.75 17.33 1.87
C ALA A 54 46.37 18.81 1.94
N LYS A 55 47.30 19.59 2.50
CA LYS A 55 47.31 21.06 2.55
C LYS A 55 47.65 21.62 1.15
N PRO A 56 47.08 22.75 0.71
CA PRO A 56 47.53 23.41 -0.52
C PRO A 56 49.01 23.81 -0.44
N GLN A 57 49.73 23.64 -1.55
CA GLN A 57 51.03 24.26 -1.79
C GLN A 57 50.90 25.27 -2.93
N ASP A 58 51.76 26.29 -2.91
CA ASP A 58 51.83 27.31 -3.95
C ASP A 58 52.20 26.71 -5.31
N ALA A 59 51.58 27.22 -6.37
CA ALA A 59 51.96 26.95 -7.76
C ALA A 59 52.73 28.15 -8.33
N SER A 60 53.74 27.87 -9.16
CA SER A 60 54.55 28.86 -9.87
C SER A 60 54.94 28.30 -11.25
N SER A 61 55.31 29.19 -12.16
CA SER A 61 55.44 28.99 -13.62
C SER A 61 54.09 28.82 -14.35
N ASP A 62 53.94 29.23 -15.63
CA ASP A 62 54.96 29.62 -16.60
C ASP A 62 54.64 30.90 -17.42
N THR A 63 55.63 31.34 -18.20
CA THR A 63 55.64 32.58 -19.00
C THR A 63 55.17 32.43 -20.44
N ALA A 64 54.60 33.50 -21.04
CA ALA A 64 55.19 34.22 -22.21
C ALA A 64 54.16 35.05 -23.05
N GLY A 65 54.56 36.25 -23.48
CA GLY A 65 53.96 37.02 -24.59
C GLY A 65 52.77 37.94 -24.25
N ASP A 66 52.66 39.16 -24.78
CA ASP A 66 53.66 39.92 -25.55
C ASP A 66 53.48 41.46 -25.45
N VAL A 67 54.49 42.19 -25.91
CA VAL A 67 54.79 43.61 -25.69
C VAL A 67 53.75 44.62 -26.21
N VAL A 68 53.44 45.62 -25.37
CA VAL A 68 53.39 47.04 -25.78
C VAL A 68 54.32 47.84 -24.85
N LYS A 69 55.03 48.84 -25.39
CA LYS A 69 56.01 49.66 -24.67
C LYS A 69 55.41 51.01 -24.32
N ASP A 70 55.81 51.56 -23.17
CA ASP A 70 56.28 52.93 -22.96
C ASP A 70 56.78 53.05 -21.50
N GLY A 71 57.67 53.97 -21.12
CA GLY A 71 58.36 54.97 -21.95
C GLY A 71 59.38 55.85 -21.20
N ALA A 72 59.70 55.54 -19.94
CA ALA A 72 60.67 56.27 -19.12
C ALA A 72 62.08 55.65 -19.21
N LYS A 73 63.13 56.48 -19.19
CA LYS A 73 64.52 56.04 -19.41
C LYS A 73 65.26 55.88 -18.09
N ASP A 74 65.99 54.77 -17.95
CA ASP A 74 67.14 54.72 -17.06
C ASP A 74 68.19 55.73 -17.57
N VAL A 75 68.21 56.92 -16.95
CA VAL A 75 69.34 57.83 -17.09
C VAL A 75 70.41 57.34 -16.13
N ALA A 76 71.34 56.55 -16.66
CA ALA A 76 72.67 56.50 -16.08
C ALA A 76 73.29 57.89 -16.23
N ASP A 77 73.55 58.55 -15.11
CA ASP A 77 74.41 59.74 -15.04
C ASP A 77 75.68 59.38 -14.26
N GLU A 78 76.73 60.17 -14.47
CA GLU A 78 78.11 59.76 -14.18
C GLU A 78 78.52 59.96 -12.72
N GLY A 79 79.72 59.48 -12.36
CA GLY A 79 80.23 59.57 -10.99
C GLY A 79 80.50 61.01 -10.56
N VAL A 80 79.98 61.39 -9.40
CA VAL A 80 80.26 62.68 -8.74
C VAL A 80 81.21 62.45 -7.56
N GLU A 81 82.16 63.38 -7.38
CA GLU A 81 83.19 63.34 -6.32
C GLU A 81 82.62 63.58 -4.92
N GLU A 82 83.46 63.44 -3.88
CA GLU A 82 83.10 63.77 -2.50
C GLU A 82 82.80 65.28 -2.33
N GLY A 83 81.52 65.66 -2.42
CA GLY A 83 81.08 67.05 -2.29
C GLY A 83 79.56 67.15 -2.24
N GLY A 84 78.94 66.75 -1.13
CA GLY A 84 77.48 66.69 -1.01
C GLY A 84 76.79 68.07 -0.96
N PRO A 85 75.60 68.22 -1.58
CA PRO A 85 74.71 69.34 -1.31
C PRO A 85 74.04 69.16 0.06
N THR A 86 74.09 70.19 0.90
CA THR A 86 73.14 70.32 2.03
C THR A 86 71.82 70.91 1.52
N GLU A 87 70.71 70.46 2.11
CA GLU A 87 69.32 70.81 1.79
C GLU A 87 68.72 70.04 0.59
N CYS A 88 67.52 69.48 0.79
CA CYS A 88 66.77 68.70 -0.18
C CYS A 88 65.74 69.61 -0.89
N VAL A 89 65.60 69.48 -2.21
CA VAL A 89 64.68 70.31 -3.01
C VAL A 89 63.36 69.56 -3.28
N PRO A 90 62.22 70.01 -2.71
CA PRO A 90 60.93 69.34 -2.89
C PRO A 90 60.50 69.24 -4.35
N LYS A 91 59.94 68.09 -4.75
CA LYS A 91 59.40 67.87 -6.09
C LYS A 91 58.02 68.50 -6.25
N THR A 92 57.78 69.10 -7.42
CA THR A 92 56.45 69.58 -7.83
C THR A 92 55.56 68.42 -8.31
N CYS A 93 54.24 68.61 -8.31
CA CYS A 93 53.27 67.61 -8.80
C CYS A 93 53.60 67.09 -10.22
N ALA A 94 54.05 67.98 -11.12
CA ALA A 94 54.48 67.62 -12.47
C ALA A 94 55.76 66.76 -12.52
N GLN A 95 56.61 66.80 -11.49
CA GLN A 95 57.79 65.94 -11.31
C GLN A 95 57.48 64.66 -10.52
N LEU A 96 56.24 64.50 -10.06
CA LEU A 96 55.72 63.33 -9.36
C LEU A 96 54.66 62.58 -10.18
N GLU A 97 54.34 63.07 -11.39
CA GLU A 97 53.22 62.62 -12.24
C GLU A 97 51.85 62.61 -11.52
N ALA A 98 51.71 63.47 -10.50
CA ALA A 98 50.52 63.61 -9.68
C ALA A 98 49.55 64.60 -10.32
N GLU A 99 48.39 64.08 -10.73
CA GLU A 99 47.27 64.84 -11.32
C GLU A 99 46.31 65.38 -10.24
N CYS A 100 46.32 64.79 -9.04
CA CYS A 100 45.38 65.10 -7.96
C CYS A 100 45.87 64.65 -6.57
N GLY A 101 45.22 65.16 -5.52
CA GLY A 101 45.39 64.75 -4.13
C GLY A 101 46.70 65.23 -3.50
N SER A 102 46.98 64.75 -2.28
CA SER A 102 48.28 65.00 -1.63
C SER A 102 49.30 63.94 -2.06
N ALA A 103 50.50 64.34 -2.46
CA ALA A 103 51.62 63.45 -2.81
C ALA A 103 52.87 63.75 -1.93
N PRO A 104 53.71 62.76 -1.59
CA PRO A 104 54.95 62.99 -0.85
C PRO A 104 55.97 63.74 -1.73
N ASP A 105 56.60 64.78 -1.21
CA ASP A 105 57.45 65.69 -2.00
C ASP A 105 58.88 65.18 -2.29
N GLY A 106 59.25 64.02 -1.73
CA GLY A 106 60.58 63.43 -1.83
C GLY A 106 61.63 63.98 -0.85
N CYS A 107 61.30 65.01 -0.06
CA CYS A 107 62.15 65.65 0.94
C CYS A 107 61.61 65.59 2.38
N GLY A 108 60.52 64.84 2.59
CA GLY A 108 59.93 64.62 3.91
C GLY A 108 58.71 65.48 4.22
N GLY A 109 58.25 66.29 3.26
CA GLY A 109 56.96 66.97 3.30
C GLY A 109 55.95 66.32 2.35
N LYS A 110 54.86 67.05 2.10
CA LYS A 110 53.87 66.72 1.08
C LYS A 110 53.46 67.94 0.27
N ILE A 111 53.11 67.71 -0.99
CA ILE A 111 52.54 68.70 -1.90
C ILE A 111 51.09 68.35 -2.20
N ASP A 112 50.25 69.38 -2.37
CA ASP A 112 48.86 69.23 -2.81
C ASP A 112 48.77 69.50 -4.32
N CYS A 113 48.15 68.56 -5.05
CA CYS A 113 48.01 68.56 -6.50
C CYS A 113 46.56 68.79 -6.95
N GLY A 114 45.63 69.07 -6.03
CA GLY A 114 44.27 69.50 -6.34
C GLY A 114 43.25 68.38 -6.57
N GLU A 115 42.10 68.72 -7.13
CA GLU A 115 40.94 67.83 -7.27
C GLU A 115 40.70 67.39 -8.73
N CYS A 116 40.15 66.19 -8.91
CA CYS A 116 39.74 65.69 -10.22
C CYS A 116 38.49 66.40 -10.76
N MET A 117 38.27 66.31 -12.08
CA MET A 117 37.04 66.80 -12.69
C MET A 117 35.82 65.97 -12.25
N SER A 118 34.65 66.62 -12.23
CA SER A 118 33.39 66.00 -11.76
C SER A 118 33.10 64.66 -12.43
N GLY A 119 32.92 63.62 -11.63
CA GLY A 119 32.73 62.23 -12.07
C GLY A 119 33.96 61.32 -12.02
N GLN A 120 35.12 61.85 -11.61
CA GLN A 120 36.34 61.07 -11.37
C GLN A 120 36.72 61.04 -9.88
N VAL A 121 37.40 59.96 -9.47
CA VAL A 121 37.96 59.76 -8.14
C VAL A 121 39.49 59.82 -8.23
N CYS A 122 40.13 60.54 -7.32
CA CYS A 122 41.59 60.57 -7.23
C CYS A 122 42.12 59.23 -6.70
N GLY A 123 43.16 58.69 -7.34
CA GLY A 123 43.59 57.29 -7.16
C GLY A 123 42.96 56.33 -8.17
N GLY A 124 41.85 56.72 -8.81
CA GLY A 124 41.12 55.87 -9.77
C GLY A 124 41.87 55.63 -11.09
N GLY A 125 42.94 56.39 -11.36
CA GLY A 125 43.86 56.20 -12.49
C GLY A 125 45.24 55.64 -12.09
N GLY A 126 45.39 55.19 -10.84
CA GLY A 126 46.68 54.95 -10.18
C GLY A 126 46.99 56.02 -9.11
N PRO A 127 48.06 55.86 -8.32
CA PRO A 127 48.36 56.74 -7.19
C PRO A 127 48.47 58.21 -7.63
N ASN A 128 47.71 59.09 -6.98
CA ASN A 128 47.60 60.51 -7.27
C ASN A 128 47.15 60.85 -8.71
N ARG A 129 46.43 59.94 -9.38
CA ARG A 129 45.90 60.11 -10.74
C ARG A 129 44.38 59.94 -10.83
N CYS A 130 43.74 60.67 -11.73
CA CYS A 130 42.28 60.72 -11.84
C CYS A 130 41.73 59.55 -12.69
N GLY A 131 40.65 58.92 -12.21
CA GLY A 131 39.96 57.88 -12.98
C GLY A 131 38.58 57.53 -12.42
N THR A 132 37.90 56.55 -13.03
CA THR A 132 36.53 56.15 -12.66
C THR A 132 36.47 54.93 -11.74
N SER A 133 37.62 54.32 -11.43
CA SER A 133 37.71 53.15 -10.55
C SER A 133 37.69 53.56 -9.07
N ALA A 134 37.00 52.79 -8.23
CA ALA A 134 37.12 52.94 -6.78
C ALA A 134 38.53 52.54 -6.33
N CYS A 135 39.16 53.35 -5.48
CA CYS A 135 40.49 53.12 -4.93
C CYS A 135 40.41 52.83 -3.43
N PHE A 136 41.19 51.85 -2.96
CA PHE A 136 41.22 51.43 -1.57
C PHE A 136 42.57 51.83 -0.93
N PRO A 137 42.60 52.87 -0.07
CA PRO A 137 43.86 53.41 0.46
C PRO A 137 44.53 52.44 1.43
N LYS A 138 45.85 52.33 1.34
CA LYS A 138 46.67 51.49 2.22
C LYS A 138 47.16 52.25 3.44
N SER A 139 47.22 51.60 4.59
CA SER A 139 47.83 52.16 5.81
C SER A 139 49.35 52.07 5.79
N CYS A 140 50.02 52.87 6.64
CA CYS A 140 51.47 52.81 6.86
C CYS A 140 51.98 51.38 7.11
N VAL A 141 51.24 50.59 7.89
CA VAL A 141 51.58 49.19 8.20
C VAL A 141 51.51 48.30 6.95
N GLN A 142 50.52 48.49 6.08
CA GLN A 142 50.39 47.76 4.82
C GLN A 142 51.44 48.17 3.76
N LEU A 143 52.06 49.34 3.92
CA LEU A 143 53.14 49.85 3.08
C LEU A 143 54.54 49.60 3.67
N GLY A 144 54.64 49.04 4.88
CA GLY A 144 55.90 48.86 5.61
C GLY A 144 56.53 50.15 6.15
N ALA A 145 55.86 51.29 6.03
CA ALA A 145 56.37 52.60 6.42
C ALA A 145 56.27 52.80 7.94
N GLN A 146 57.39 53.13 8.56
CA GLN A 146 57.52 53.47 9.98
C GLN A 146 57.56 54.99 10.22
N CYS A 147 57.82 55.78 9.17
CA CYS A 147 58.01 57.22 9.27
C CYS A 147 57.83 57.94 7.92
N GLY A 148 57.70 59.27 8.01
CA GLY A 148 57.64 60.20 6.89
C GLY A 148 56.34 60.12 6.08
N TYR A 149 56.23 60.98 5.08
CA TYR A 149 55.11 60.96 4.13
C TYR A 149 55.31 59.85 3.08
N ILE A 150 54.25 59.11 2.79
CA ILE A 150 54.17 58.10 1.72
C ILE A 150 52.77 58.16 1.09
N SER A 151 52.64 57.81 -0.20
CA SER A 151 51.30 57.72 -0.82
C SER A 151 50.57 56.48 -0.32
N ASP A 152 49.29 56.62 0.02
CA ASP A 152 48.34 55.53 0.31
C ASP A 152 48.06 54.62 -0.89
N GLY A 153 48.58 54.96 -2.08
CA GLY A 153 48.31 54.31 -3.36
C GLY A 153 47.06 54.85 -4.06
N CYS A 154 46.39 55.84 -3.48
CA CYS A 154 45.16 56.45 -3.96
C CYS A 154 45.30 57.98 -4.08
N ALA A 155 44.90 58.75 -3.07
CA ALA A 155 44.81 60.21 -3.15
C ALA A 155 45.62 60.95 -2.07
N THR A 156 46.27 60.22 -1.15
CA THR A 156 46.72 60.79 0.12
C THR A 156 48.17 60.46 0.42
N ALA A 157 48.99 61.50 0.58
CA ALA A 157 50.25 61.41 1.32
C ALA A 157 49.92 61.27 2.80
N ILE A 158 49.97 60.04 3.31
CA ILE A 158 49.77 59.73 4.72
C ILE A 158 51.06 59.97 5.51
N ASP A 159 50.92 60.56 6.70
CA ASP A 159 52.05 60.83 7.60
C ASP A 159 52.27 59.63 8.52
N CYS A 160 53.28 58.82 8.22
CA CYS A 160 53.63 57.65 9.02
C CYS A 160 54.44 57.98 10.29
N GLY A 161 54.69 59.26 10.56
CA GLY A 161 55.25 59.77 11.81
C GLY A 161 56.75 60.08 11.77
N THR A 162 57.26 60.51 12.92
CA THR A 162 58.67 60.86 13.13
C THR A 162 59.38 59.79 13.95
N CYS A 163 60.61 59.46 13.60
CA CYS A 163 61.45 58.56 14.39
C CYS A 163 61.84 59.20 15.73
N ALA A 164 62.01 58.37 16.77
CA ALA A 164 62.56 58.82 18.05
C ALA A 164 64.04 59.21 17.88
N ALA A 165 64.46 60.29 18.54
CA ALA A 165 65.86 60.71 18.49
C ALA A 165 66.76 59.59 19.07
N PRO A 166 67.93 59.28 18.49
CA PRO A 166 68.61 60.00 17.42
C PRO A 166 68.35 59.44 16.00
N GLN A 167 67.38 58.53 15.84
CA GLN A 167 67.04 57.98 14.53
C GLN A 167 66.45 59.06 13.61
N THR A 168 66.70 58.93 12.31
CA THR A 168 66.07 59.75 11.27
C THR A 168 65.33 58.86 10.29
N CYS A 169 64.29 59.39 9.64
CA CYS A 169 63.56 58.64 8.62
C CYS A 169 64.46 58.47 7.39
N GLY A 170 64.66 57.22 6.92
CA GLY A 170 65.69 56.94 5.93
C GLY A 170 67.09 56.72 6.51
N GLY A 171 67.32 57.05 7.78
CA GLY A 171 68.64 57.15 8.41
C GLY A 171 69.44 55.85 8.55
N GLY A 172 68.81 54.69 8.28
CA GLY A 172 69.46 53.39 8.20
C GLY A 172 69.77 52.90 6.78
N GLY A 173 69.66 53.77 5.76
CA GLY A 173 69.90 53.41 4.35
C GLY A 173 68.68 52.82 3.62
N LYS A 174 67.49 52.86 4.23
CA LYS A 174 66.22 52.42 3.63
C LYS A 174 65.15 53.50 3.80
N SER A 175 64.48 53.92 2.73
CA SER A 175 63.39 54.91 2.79
C SER A 175 62.26 54.46 3.73
N ASN A 176 61.65 55.41 4.43
CA ASN A 176 60.48 55.22 5.30
C ASN A 176 60.62 54.21 6.46
N GLU A 177 61.77 53.57 6.65
CA GLU A 177 62.14 52.87 7.90
C GLU A 177 62.89 53.84 8.84
N CYS A 178 62.69 53.68 10.15
CA CYS A 178 63.43 54.43 11.17
C CYS A 178 64.79 53.78 11.43
N GLY A 179 65.86 54.53 11.19
CA GLY A 179 67.21 54.04 11.36
C GLY A 179 68.19 55.16 11.72
N CYS A 180 69.42 54.77 12.03
CA CYS A 180 70.48 55.70 12.38
C CYS A 180 71.79 55.17 11.81
N THR A 181 72.53 56.01 11.10
CA THR A 181 73.87 55.70 10.58
C THR A 181 74.88 56.22 11.60
N PRO A 182 75.67 55.35 12.26
CA PRO A 182 76.72 55.75 13.19
C PRO A 182 77.65 56.77 12.55
N LYS A 183 77.87 57.89 13.23
CA LYS A 183 78.84 58.89 12.77
C LYS A 183 80.26 58.34 12.92
N THR A 184 81.21 58.92 12.20
CA THR A 184 82.63 58.67 12.45
C THR A 184 83.19 59.63 13.51
N CYS A 185 84.35 59.29 14.08
CA CYS A 185 85.09 60.19 14.99
C CYS A 185 85.32 61.58 14.37
N SER A 186 85.69 61.64 13.07
CA SER A 186 85.88 62.90 12.35
C SER A 186 84.58 63.70 12.17
N GLN A 187 83.44 63.04 11.89
CA GLN A 187 82.13 63.68 11.81
C GLN A 187 81.60 64.17 13.17
N LEU A 188 82.12 63.64 14.28
CA LEU A 188 81.85 64.09 15.64
C LEU A 188 82.86 65.14 16.15
N GLY A 189 83.91 65.45 15.37
CA GLY A 189 85.02 66.31 15.80
C GLY A 189 85.92 65.71 16.88
N ALA A 190 85.77 64.41 17.19
CA ALA A 190 86.50 63.72 18.24
C ALA A 190 87.84 63.18 17.72
N SER A 191 88.94 63.54 18.40
CA SER A 191 90.29 63.07 18.09
C SER A 191 90.81 62.01 19.08
N CYS A 192 90.04 61.67 20.11
CA CYS A 192 90.46 60.71 21.15
C CYS A 192 89.30 60.23 22.04
N GLY A 193 89.58 59.18 22.81
CA GLY A 193 88.70 58.62 23.83
C GLY A 193 87.48 57.91 23.25
N VAL A 194 86.56 57.52 24.13
CA VAL A 194 85.29 56.90 23.73
C VAL A 194 84.21 57.97 23.65
N VAL A 195 83.52 58.03 22.51
CA VAL A 195 82.35 58.90 22.27
C VAL A 195 81.10 58.07 21.95
N PRO A 196 79.89 58.56 22.24
CA PRO A 196 78.68 58.03 21.63
C PRO A 196 78.76 58.19 20.10
N ASP A 197 78.36 57.17 19.35
CA ASP A 197 78.37 57.19 17.87
C ASP A 197 77.22 58.02 17.25
N GLY A 198 76.31 58.51 18.10
CA GLY A 198 75.08 59.18 17.70
C GLY A 198 73.89 58.24 17.46
N CYS A 199 74.04 56.93 17.68
CA CYS A 199 73.05 55.87 17.40
C CYS A 199 72.91 54.85 18.56
N ASN A 200 73.18 55.27 19.80
CA ASN A 200 73.24 54.44 21.01
C ASN A 200 74.35 53.34 21.01
N GLY A 201 75.33 53.43 20.11
CA GLY A 201 76.61 52.74 20.21
C GLY A 201 77.72 53.69 20.72
N THR A 202 78.96 53.22 20.65
CA THR A 202 80.15 54.02 20.99
C THR A 202 81.29 53.78 20.01
N LEU A 203 82.04 54.84 19.71
CA LEU A 203 83.28 54.79 18.93
C LEU A 203 84.47 54.95 19.89
N ASN A 204 85.55 54.23 19.64
CA ASN A 204 86.85 54.53 20.22
C ASN A 204 87.68 55.33 19.21
N CYS A 205 87.96 56.59 19.51
CA CYS A 205 88.70 57.52 18.65
C CYS A 205 90.21 57.54 18.95
N GLY A 206 90.71 56.62 19.77
CA GLY A 206 92.13 56.44 20.07
C GLY A 206 92.66 57.25 21.25
N ASP A 207 93.96 57.11 21.52
CA ASP A 207 94.65 57.81 22.62
C ASP A 207 95.49 58.99 22.11
N CYS A 208 95.68 60.01 22.96
CA CYS A 208 96.47 61.18 22.62
C CYS A 208 97.98 60.89 22.68
N ALA A 209 98.71 61.34 21.66
CA ALA A 209 100.16 61.24 21.64
C ALA A 209 100.83 62.28 22.56
N GLY A 210 102.04 61.96 23.07
CA GLY A 210 102.96 62.97 23.59
C GLY A 210 102.55 63.66 24.90
N GLY A 211 101.90 62.95 25.83
CA GLY A 211 101.57 63.49 27.17
C GLY A 211 100.39 64.46 27.20
N GLN A 212 99.64 64.57 26.10
CA GLN A 212 98.37 65.27 26.03
C GLN A 212 97.25 64.50 26.76
N VAL A 213 96.26 65.23 27.27
CA VAL A 213 95.05 64.69 27.90
C VAL A 213 93.90 64.77 26.91
N CYS A 214 93.11 63.70 26.81
CA CYS A 214 91.90 63.70 26.00
C CYS A 214 90.80 64.53 26.66
N GLY A 215 90.23 65.48 25.90
CA GLY A 215 89.41 66.58 26.43
C GLY A 215 90.19 67.88 26.65
N GLY A 216 91.53 67.83 26.66
CA GLY A 216 92.41 68.94 27.01
C GLY A 216 92.48 70.10 25.99
N ALA A 217 91.75 70.01 24.88
CA ALA A 217 91.55 71.09 23.90
C ALA A 217 90.05 71.34 23.57
N GLY A 218 89.14 70.67 24.28
CA GLY A 218 87.71 70.59 23.95
C GLY A 218 87.21 69.14 24.01
N PRO A 219 85.89 68.90 24.06
CA PRO A 219 85.31 67.56 24.28
C PRO A 219 85.87 66.50 23.33
N ASN A 220 86.51 65.47 23.90
CA ASN A 220 87.15 64.38 23.14
C ASN A 220 88.20 64.85 22.10
N VAL A 221 88.85 66.00 22.33
CA VAL A 221 89.98 66.52 21.54
C VAL A 221 91.26 66.53 22.39
N CYS A 222 92.38 66.11 21.80
CA CYS A 222 93.68 66.09 22.47
C CYS A 222 94.24 67.49 22.72
N GLY A 223 94.67 67.75 23.96
CA GLY A 223 95.36 68.99 24.30
C GLY A 223 96.16 68.90 25.60
N THR A 224 96.71 70.03 26.05
CA THR A 224 97.54 70.12 27.26
C THR A 224 96.79 70.68 28.47
N GLY A 225 95.49 70.97 28.35
CA GLY A 225 94.63 71.36 29.47
C GLY A 225 94.18 70.17 30.32
N GLU A 226 93.86 70.42 31.58
CA GLU A 226 93.18 69.45 32.45
C GLU A 226 91.73 69.25 31.99
N CYS A 227 91.21 68.03 32.07
CA CYS A 227 89.81 67.73 31.79
C CYS A 227 89.12 67.10 33.00
N THR A 228 87.93 67.60 33.34
CA THR A 228 87.09 67.10 34.43
C THR A 228 85.86 66.41 33.85
N PRO A 229 85.74 65.07 33.96
CA PRO A 229 84.58 64.32 33.48
C PRO A 229 83.26 64.82 34.08
N LYS A 230 82.28 65.06 33.21
CA LYS A 230 80.89 65.35 33.60
C LYS A 230 80.14 64.07 33.99
N THR A 231 79.05 64.22 34.72
CA THR A 231 78.07 63.14 34.97
C THR A 231 76.82 63.29 34.09
N CYS A 232 76.00 62.24 33.97
CA CYS A 232 74.75 62.24 33.19
C CYS A 232 73.84 63.44 33.51
N ALA A 233 73.67 63.77 34.80
CA ALA A 233 72.90 64.92 35.24
C ALA A 233 73.50 66.28 34.81
N GLN A 234 74.82 66.37 34.63
CA GLN A 234 75.52 67.59 34.17
C GLN A 234 75.56 67.74 32.65
N VAL A 235 75.28 66.67 31.89
CA VAL A 235 75.11 66.72 30.42
C VAL A 235 73.63 66.70 30.00
N GLY A 236 72.70 66.61 30.95
CA GLY A 236 71.26 66.60 30.67
C GLY A 236 70.77 65.29 30.04
N ALA A 237 71.43 64.16 30.34
CA ALA A 237 71.05 62.84 29.87
C ALA A 237 70.36 62.03 30.98
N SER A 238 69.14 61.56 30.73
CA SER A 238 68.41 60.62 31.59
C SER A 238 68.48 59.17 31.10
N CYS A 239 69.06 58.92 29.92
CA CYS A 239 69.19 57.60 29.30
C CYS A 239 70.24 57.59 28.18
N GLY A 240 70.62 56.38 27.75
CA GLY A 240 71.51 56.15 26.61
C GLY A 240 72.95 56.58 26.87
N TYR A 241 73.76 56.65 25.80
CA TYR A 241 75.15 57.07 25.91
C TYR A 241 75.31 58.57 25.67
N ALA A 242 76.09 59.24 26.53
CA ALA A 242 76.49 60.65 26.40
C ALA A 242 78.00 60.78 26.63
N SER A 243 78.68 61.79 26.05
CA SER A 243 80.11 62.00 26.34
C SER A 243 80.30 62.66 27.71
N ASP A 244 81.32 62.22 28.48
CA ASP A 244 81.77 62.89 29.71
C ASP A 244 82.47 64.23 29.46
N GLY A 245 82.73 64.57 28.20
CA GLY A 245 83.47 65.75 27.77
C GLY A 245 85.00 65.58 27.82
N CYS A 246 85.49 64.40 28.18
CA CYS A 246 86.91 64.09 28.30
C CYS A 246 87.29 62.88 27.45
N SER A 247 87.05 61.66 27.93
CA SER A 247 87.56 60.42 27.31
C SER A 247 86.61 59.23 27.38
N LYS A 248 85.39 59.37 27.92
CA LYS A 248 84.45 58.26 28.13
C LYS A 248 83.04 58.59 27.65
N ALA A 249 82.39 57.57 27.09
CA ALA A 249 80.94 57.53 27.06
C ALA A 249 80.41 57.17 28.47
N LEU A 250 79.54 58.02 28.99
CA LEU A 250 78.69 57.77 30.15
C LEU A 250 77.52 56.88 29.72
N ASP A 251 77.29 55.78 30.42
CA ASP A 251 76.01 55.07 30.35
C ASP A 251 75.03 55.76 31.31
N CYS A 252 74.00 56.40 30.77
CA CYS A 252 72.99 57.11 31.54
C CYS A 252 71.72 56.27 31.78
N GLY A 253 71.76 54.97 31.50
CA GLY A 253 70.70 54.03 31.81
C GLY A 253 69.65 53.87 30.70
N LYS A 254 68.56 53.20 31.06
CA LYS A 254 67.44 52.87 30.17
C LYS A 254 66.13 53.41 30.75
N CYS A 255 65.19 53.71 29.88
CA CYS A 255 63.83 54.11 30.26
C CYS A 255 62.98 52.88 30.61
N ASP A 256 62.00 53.05 31.50
CA ASP A 256 61.00 52.03 31.80
C ASP A 256 59.90 52.04 30.72
N PRO A 257 59.43 50.88 30.21
CA PRO A 257 58.38 50.83 29.19
C PRO A 257 57.07 51.51 29.66
N PRO A 258 56.37 52.26 28.79
CA PRO A 258 56.55 52.33 27.34
C PRO A 258 57.63 53.31 26.84
N ASP A 259 58.25 54.11 27.73
CA ASP A 259 59.19 55.15 27.32
C ASP A 259 60.43 54.59 26.61
N GLN A 260 60.89 55.32 25.60
CA GLN A 260 62.10 55.03 24.86
C GLN A 260 63.12 56.15 25.03
N CYS A 261 64.40 55.84 24.91
CA CYS A 261 65.43 56.86 25.02
C CYS A 261 65.44 57.74 23.77
N GLY A 262 65.16 59.03 23.93
CA GLY A 262 64.87 59.99 22.86
C GLY A 262 63.43 59.98 22.36
N GLY A 263 62.54 59.18 22.98
CA GLY A 263 61.13 59.06 22.61
C GLY A 263 60.26 60.25 23.00
N SER A 264 60.78 61.23 23.76
CA SER A 264 60.18 62.56 23.96
C SER A 264 60.50 63.57 22.85
N GLY A 265 61.22 63.15 21.80
CA GLY A 265 61.72 64.04 20.75
C GLY A 265 63.02 64.79 21.11
N VAL A 266 63.51 64.64 22.34
CA VAL A 266 64.78 65.22 22.81
C VAL A 266 65.79 64.09 23.05
N ALA A 267 66.96 64.17 22.40
CA ALA A 267 68.00 63.14 22.55
C ALA A 267 68.43 62.93 24.02
N ASN A 268 68.73 61.69 24.38
CA ASN A 268 69.09 61.26 25.74
C ASN A 268 68.06 61.56 26.86
N GLN A 269 66.81 61.88 26.50
CA GLN A 269 65.68 62.02 27.45
C GLN A 269 64.67 60.90 27.26
N CYS A 270 64.11 60.37 28.36
CA CYS A 270 63.01 59.40 28.29
C CYS A 270 61.71 60.07 27.83
N GLY A 271 60.84 59.27 27.21
CA GLY A 271 59.47 59.65 26.85
C GLY A 271 58.91 58.73 25.76
N CYS A 272 57.66 58.97 25.38
CA CYS A 272 56.95 58.19 24.37
C CYS A 272 56.06 59.12 23.53
N THR A 273 56.26 59.14 22.20
CA THR A 273 55.40 59.88 21.25
C THR A 273 54.24 58.98 20.79
N PRO A 274 52.98 59.27 21.18
CA PRO A 274 51.84 58.43 20.81
C PRO A 274 51.58 58.47 19.31
N LYS A 275 51.29 57.30 18.71
CA LYS A 275 50.79 57.22 17.34
C LYS A 275 49.39 57.84 17.22
N THR A 276 49.15 58.53 16.11
CA THR A 276 47.83 59.09 15.78
C THR A 276 46.89 58.01 15.22
N CYS A 277 45.58 58.27 15.26
CA CYS A 277 44.56 57.40 14.67
C CYS A 277 44.83 57.07 13.19
N GLY A 278 45.25 58.06 12.39
CA GLY A 278 45.62 57.85 10.99
C GLY A 278 46.83 56.92 10.81
N GLN A 279 47.85 57.04 11.65
CA GLN A 279 49.03 56.14 11.65
C GLN A 279 48.68 54.69 12.04
N LEU A 280 47.62 54.51 12.82
CA LEU A 280 47.08 53.21 13.22
C LEU A 280 46.05 52.66 12.20
N GLY A 281 45.65 53.43 11.19
CA GLY A 281 44.61 53.05 10.24
C GLY A 281 43.20 53.02 10.84
N ALA A 282 42.98 53.71 11.95
CA ALA A 282 41.74 53.75 12.71
C ALA A 282 40.97 55.06 12.49
N ASN A 283 39.66 54.97 12.29
CA ASN A 283 38.76 56.12 12.20
C ASN A 283 37.59 56.05 13.21
N CYS A 284 37.64 55.12 14.16
CA CYS A 284 36.70 55.06 15.27
C CYS A 284 37.24 54.31 16.49
N GLY A 285 36.66 54.63 17.65
CA GLY A 285 36.81 53.91 18.91
C GLY A 285 38.19 53.99 19.55
N PRO A 286 38.35 53.38 20.75
CA PRO A 286 39.61 53.38 21.46
C PRO A 286 40.66 52.51 20.76
N VAL A 287 41.87 53.05 20.63
CA VAL A 287 43.08 52.36 20.16
C VAL A 287 44.24 52.53 21.15
N ASP A 288 45.17 51.58 21.16
CA ASP A 288 46.46 51.75 21.82
C ASP A 288 47.42 52.49 20.87
N THR A 289 47.97 53.61 21.35
CA THR A 289 48.93 54.44 20.60
C THR A 289 50.38 53.97 20.72
N GLY A 290 50.63 52.97 21.58
CA GLY A 290 51.95 52.57 22.06
C GLY A 290 52.42 53.34 23.29
N CYS A 291 51.75 54.46 23.62
CA CYS A 291 52.07 55.33 24.76
C CYS A 291 50.85 55.59 25.67
N GLY A 292 49.81 54.74 25.58
CA GLY A 292 48.50 54.95 26.18
C GLY A 292 47.36 54.92 25.14
N SER A 293 46.11 55.05 25.57
CA SER A 293 44.96 55.00 24.66
C SER A 293 44.56 56.35 24.08
N ALA A 294 44.06 56.34 22.85
CA ALA A 294 43.36 57.46 22.21
C ALA A 294 42.01 56.98 21.68
N ASP A 295 41.01 57.86 21.64
CA ASP A 295 39.73 57.59 21.00
C ASP A 295 39.72 58.22 19.60
N CYS A 296 39.49 57.40 18.58
CA CYS A 296 39.46 57.82 17.18
C CYS A 296 38.08 58.28 16.70
N GLY A 297 37.08 58.33 17.59
CA GLY A 297 35.77 58.94 17.34
C GLY A 297 34.65 57.92 17.13
N SER A 298 33.46 58.43 16.79
CA SER A 298 32.25 57.64 16.54
C SER A 298 31.90 57.61 15.05
N CYS A 299 31.43 56.47 14.57
CA CYS A 299 30.82 56.35 13.25
C CYS A 299 29.45 57.03 13.21
N ASP A 300 29.08 57.60 12.06
CA ASP A 300 27.71 58.01 11.79
C ASP A 300 26.82 56.78 11.58
N ALA A 301 25.62 56.80 12.13
CA ALA A 301 24.68 55.69 11.98
C ALA A 301 24.24 55.53 10.51
N PRO A 302 24.15 54.29 9.97
CA PRO A 302 24.10 53.02 10.70
C PRO A 302 25.44 52.27 10.80
N ASP A 303 26.57 52.86 10.42
CA ASP A 303 27.87 52.22 10.58
C ASP A 303 28.24 52.07 12.06
N THR A 304 28.94 50.98 12.39
CA THR A 304 29.47 50.76 13.75
C THR A 304 30.97 50.52 13.71
N CYS A 305 31.63 50.75 14.84
CA CYS A 305 33.08 50.63 14.91
C CYS A 305 33.51 49.16 14.90
N GLY A 306 34.27 48.77 13.89
CA GLY A 306 34.58 47.37 13.59
C GLY A 306 33.56 46.69 12.66
N GLY A 307 32.48 47.36 12.27
CA GLY A 307 31.32 46.70 11.66
C GLY A 307 31.51 46.18 10.24
N GLY A 308 32.53 46.68 9.52
CA GLY A 308 32.99 46.11 8.25
C GLY A 308 33.86 44.84 8.39
N GLY A 309 34.06 44.34 9.61
CA GLY A 309 34.93 43.18 9.89
C GLY A 309 36.41 43.52 10.09
N VAL A 310 36.78 44.81 9.99
CA VAL A 310 38.14 45.32 10.26
C VAL A 310 38.11 46.13 11.57
N PRO A 311 38.90 45.79 12.61
CA PRO A 311 38.91 46.50 13.89
C PRO A 311 39.17 48.01 13.75
N ASN A 312 38.52 48.82 14.58
CA ASN A 312 38.66 50.27 14.64
C ASN A 312 38.42 51.03 13.32
N GLN A 313 37.71 50.40 12.37
CA GLN A 313 37.20 51.03 11.15
C GLN A 313 35.68 51.04 11.13
N CYS A 314 35.08 52.17 10.75
CA CYS A 314 33.64 52.27 10.54
C CYS A 314 33.17 51.37 9.39
N GLY A 315 32.07 50.67 9.60
CA GLY A 315 31.36 49.98 8.54
C GLY A 315 30.05 49.36 9.00
N CYS A 316 29.23 48.98 8.03
CA CYS A 316 27.86 48.56 8.27
C CYS A 316 27.80 47.13 8.84
N THR A 317 27.73 46.99 10.17
CA THR A 317 27.22 45.76 10.77
C THR A 317 25.76 45.59 10.39
N CYS A 318 25.48 44.65 9.49
CA CYS A 318 24.14 44.09 9.39
C CYS A 318 24.14 42.57 9.56
N SER A 319 23.42 42.11 10.56
CA SER A 319 23.15 40.71 10.84
C SER A 319 21.64 40.56 11.01
N LEU A 320 20.98 40.02 9.99
CA LEU A 320 19.54 39.79 9.97
C LEU A 320 19.24 38.31 10.29
N PRO A 321 18.15 38.00 11.01
CA PRO A 321 17.75 36.63 11.30
C PRO A 321 17.68 35.75 10.04
N ASN A 322 18.39 34.62 10.07
CA ASN A 322 18.40 33.60 9.02
C ASN A 322 18.74 34.09 7.60
N ALA A 323 19.41 35.23 7.45
CA ALA A 323 19.72 35.82 6.15
C ALA A 323 21.23 36.03 5.95
N VAL A 324 21.68 35.86 4.71
CA VAL A 324 22.93 36.45 4.22
C VAL A 324 22.65 37.90 3.88
N THR A 325 23.33 38.82 4.56
CA THR A 325 23.12 40.27 4.44
C THR A 325 24.08 40.91 3.43
N SER A 326 23.75 42.13 3.00
CA SER A 326 24.66 43.03 2.31
C SER A 326 24.23 44.47 2.54
N CYS A 327 25.17 45.40 2.72
CA CYS A 327 24.86 46.82 2.83
C CYS A 327 25.11 47.53 1.50
N LEU A 328 24.13 48.27 1.01
CA LEU A 328 24.21 49.04 -0.23
C LEU A 328 23.70 50.46 0.04
N GLY A 329 24.57 51.47 -0.18
CA GLY A 329 24.22 52.87 0.10
C GLY A 329 23.90 53.15 1.58
N GLY A 330 24.49 52.39 2.51
CA GLY A 330 24.23 52.47 3.95
C GLY A 330 22.97 51.74 4.42
N VAL A 331 22.11 51.25 3.52
CA VAL A 331 20.92 50.46 3.89
C VAL A 331 21.30 48.97 3.89
N CYS A 332 20.86 48.24 4.91
CA CYS A 332 20.97 46.78 4.91
C CYS A 332 19.89 46.15 4.04
N MET A 333 20.28 45.15 3.24
CA MET A 333 19.36 44.34 2.46
C MET A 333 19.68 42.84 2.63
N ILE A 334 18.63 42.01 2.50
CA ILE A 334 18.79 40.57 2.35
C ILE A 334 19.41 40.31 0.98
N LYS A 335 20.59 39.67 0.96
CA LYS A 335 21.24 39.21 -0.27
C LYS A 335 20.69 37.85 -0.71
N SER A 336 20.42 36.98 0.26
CA SER A 336 19.76 35.68 0.10
C SER A 336 19.40 35.11 1.48
N CYS A 337 18.30 34.37 1.60
CA CYS A 337 18.02 33.62 2.82
C CYS A 337 18.97 32.44 3.02
N ASN A 338 19.14 32.02 4.27
CA ASN A 338 19.80 30.76 4.60
C ASN A 338 18.96 29.57 4.10
N ALA A 339 19.60 28.45 3.80
CA ALA A 339 18.92 27.26 3.30
C ALA A 339 17.77 26.81 4.25
N GLY A 340 16.58 26.61 3.68
CA GLY A 340 15.37 26.26 4.44
C GLY A 340 14.60 27.44 5.03
N TRP A 341 14.99 28.68 4.74
CA TRP A 341 14.27 29.90 5.14
C TRP A 341 13.88 30.75 3.92
N ALA A 342 12.83 31.55 4.08
CA ALA A 342 12.42 32.60 3.15
C ALA A 342 12.04 33.88 3.91
N ASP A 343 12.11 34.99 3.19
CA ASP A 343 11.44 36.26 3.46
C ASP A 343 10.05 36.15 2.81
N CYS A 344 8.98 36.17 3.61
CA CYS A 344 7.60 35.97 3.12
C CYS A 344 6.67 37.19 3.30
N ASP A 345 7.07 38.24 4.01
CA ASP A 345 6.37 39.53 4.05
C ASP A 345 7.04 40.63 3.21
N GLY A 346 8.27 40.41 2.75
CA GLY A 346 9.06 41.33 1.93
C GLY A 346 9.80 42.40 2.74
N ILE A 347 9.89 42.25 4.07
CA ILE A 347 10.41 43.29 4.98
C ILE A 347 11.80 42.91 5.46
N ALA A 348 12.81 43.36 4.70
CA ALA A 348 14.23 43.09 4.97
C ALA A 348 14.66 43.34 6.44
N ASP A 349 14.05 44.30 7.15
CA ASP A 349 14.36 44.61 8.56
C ASP A 349 14.14 43.45 9.54
N ASN A 350 13.30 42.46 9.21
CA ASN A 350 13.03 41.30 10.08
C ASN A 350 13.86 40.05 9.72
N GLY A 351 14.50 40.04 8.54
CA GLY A 351 15.31 38.94 8.01
C GLY A 351 14.51 37.94 7.18
N CYS A 352 14.87 36.65 7.26
CA CYS A 352 14.10 35.57 6.67
C CYS A 352 13.35 34.84 7.79
N GLU A 353 12.07 35.17 7.95
CA GLU A 353 11.24 34.85 9.10
C GLU A 353 10.54 33.48 8.96
N ALA A 354 10.34 33.00 7.73
CA ALA A 354 9.63 31.77 7.46
C ALA A 354 10.55 30.55 7.35
N ASN A 355 10.53 29.66 8.36
CA ASN A 355 11.17 28.35 8.28
C ASN A 355 10.39 27.41 7.36
N LEU A 356 10.83 27.26 6.11
CA LEU A 356 10.13 26.47 5.09
C LEU A 356 10.07 24.98 5.41
N ALA A 357 10.99 24.46 6.23
CA ALA A 357 11.07 23.02 6.52
C ALA A 357 10.10 22.54 7.61
N THR A 358 9.54 23.44 8.43
CA THR A 358 8.73 23.09 9.62
C THR A 358 7.53 24.01 9.88
N ASN A 359 7.48 25.22 9.32
CA ASN A 359 6.32 26.12 9.49
C ASN A 359 5.15 25.64 8.63
N LYS A 360 4.09 25.11 9.25
CA LYS A 360 2.91 24.63 8.54
C LYS A 360 2.14 25.68 7.73
N ASN A 361 2.41 26.98 7.93
CA ASN A 361 1.81 28.06 7.14
C ASN A 361 2.65 28.45 5.91
N ASN A 362 3.91 28.01 5.83
CA ASN A 362 4.89 28.37 4.80
C ASN A 362 5.68 27.13 4.34
N CYS A 363 5.02 25.98 4.20
CA CYS A 363 5.70 24.70 4.09
C CYS A 363 6.32 24.47 2.70
N GLY A 364 7.64 24.61 2.57
CA GLY A 364 8.38 24.54 1.30
C GLY A 364 8.32 25.80 0.45
N SER A 365 7.32 26.67 0.65
CA SER A 365 7.26 28.03 0.08
C SER A 365 6.37 28.95 0.93
N CYS A 366 6.58 30.26 0.81
CA CYS A 366 5.69 31.28 1.39
C CYS A 366 4.22 31.01 1.04
N GLY A 367 3.33 31.10 2.03
CA GLY A 367 1.88 30.91 1.87
C GLY A 367 1.42 29.49 1.56
N LYS A 368 2.31 28.48 1.45
CA LYS A 368 1.91 27.05 1.34
C LYS A 368 1.48 26.55 2.72
N ILE A 369 0.21 26.78 3.04
CA ILE A 369 -0.43 26.32 4.26
C ILE A 369 -0.80 24.84 4.14
N CYS A 370 -0.46 24.04 5.15
CA CYS A 370 -0.97 22.68 5.34
C CYS A 370 -2.24 22.76 6.20
N ALA A 371 -3.42 22.50 5.61
CA ALA A 371 -4.70 22.72 6.29
C ALA A 371 -5.10 21.57 7.23
N ASP A 372 -5.47 21.90 8.48
CA ASP A 372 -6.01 20.94 9.48
C ASP A 372 -7.50 20.58 9.22
N VAL A 373 -7.90 20.38 7.96
CA VAL A 373 -9.27 19.99 7.62
C VAL A 373 -9.42 18.49 7.89
N HIS A 374 -10.14 18.16 8.95
CA HIS A 374 -10.41 16.78 9.41
C HIS A 374 -9.14 15.93 9.60
N GLY A 375 -8.08 16.55 10.10
CA GLY A 375 -6.82 15.90 10.43
C GLY A 375 -5.81 16.89 11.03
N ALA A 376 -4.72 16.36 11.59
CA ALA A 376 -3.62 17.16 12.12
C ALA A 376 -2.53 17.32 11.05
N ALA A 377 -2.34 18.53 10.54
CA ALA A 377 -1.38 18.82 9.48
C ALA A 377 -0.02 19.28 10.04
N VAL A 378 1.07 18.77 9.47
CA VAL A 378 2.45 19.03 9.88
C VAL A 378 3.35 19.22 8.66
N CYS A 379 4.23 20.22 8.72
CA CYS A 379 5.26 20.40 7.71
C CYS A 379 6.50 19.59 8.09
N VAL A 380 7.00 18.77 7.16
CA VAL A 380 8.23 17.99 7.34
C VAL A 380 9.11 18.17 6.11
N ALA A 381 10.31 18.72 6.30
CA ALA A 381 11.33 18.94 5.25
C ALA A 381 10.89 19.81 4.05
N GLY A 382 9.77 20.52 4.16
CA GLY A 382 9.19 21.35 3.09
C GLY A 382 7.87 20.81 2.51
N ASP A 383 7.45 19.61 2.90
CA ASP A 383 6.21 19.00 2.45
C ASP A 383 5.17 18.83 3.54
N CYS A 384 3.93 19.13 3.17
CA CYS A 384 2.77 18.91 4.02
C CYS A 384 2.56 17.41 4.17
N ASN A 385 2.42 16.97 5.42
CA ASN A 385 2.03 15.64 5.80
C ASN A 385 0.81 15.79 6.72
N ILE A 386 -0.18 14.90 6.62
CA ILE A 386 -1.39 14.98 7.44
C ILE A 386 -1.75 13.61 8.02
N LEU A 387 -2.16 13.60 9.29
CA LEU A 387 -2.81 12.47 9.93
C LEU A 387 -4.31 12.75 10.03
N CYS A 388 -5.12 12.07 9.22
CA CYS A 388 -6.58 12.26 9.20
C CYS A 388 -7.24 11.83 10.51
N ASP A 389 -8.34 12.50 10.85
CA ASP A 389 -9.26 12.09 11.90
C ASP A 389 -9.93 10.75 11.54
N SER A 390 -10.35 10.00 12.57
CA SER A 390 -10.99 8.70 12.37
C SER A 390 -12.28 8.82 11.55
N GLY A 391 -12.25 8.25 10.33
CA GLY A 391 -13.35 8.31 9.37
C GLY A 391 -13.13 9.27 8.20
N TRP A 392 -12.05 10.06 8.20
CA TRP A 392 -11.69 10.93 7.08
C TRP A 392 -10.48 10.39 6.33
N GLY A 393 -10.44 10.67 5.03
CA GLY A 393 -9.34 10.31 4.14
C GLY A 393 -8.85 11.52 3.35
N ASN A 394 -7.56 11.53 3.08
CA ASN A 394 -6.93 12.33 2.03
C ASN A 394 -6.87 11.44 0.78
N CYS A 395 -7.80 11.65 -0.15
CA CYS A 395 -8.02 10.73 -1.27
C CYS A 395 -7.57 11.29 -2.63
N ASP A 396 -7.29 12.59 -2.74
CA ASP A 396 -6.59 13.17 -3.89
C ASP A 396 -5.05 13.15 -3.76
N GLY A 397 -4.53 12.84 -2.56
CA GLY A 397 -3.10 12.80 -2.21
C GLY A 397 -2.52 14.14 -1.74
N ASN A 398 -3.32 15.21 -1.65
CA ASN A 398 -2.85 16.57 -1.44
C ASN A 398 -2.93 17.01 0.03
N ALA A 399 -1.95 16.65 0.85
CA ALA A 399 -1.91 17.01 2.28
C ALA A 399 -1.88 18.53 2.59
N ALA A 400 -1.94 19.42 1.58
CA ALA A 400 -2.16 20.84 1.78
C ALA A 400 -3.66 21.24 1.91
N ASN A 401 -4.59 20.51 1.27
CA ASN A 401 -6.04 20.81 1.36
C ASN A 401 -6.73 20.09 2.54
N GLY A 402 -6.19 18.97 3.00
CA GLY A 402 -6.51 18.33 4.28
C GLY A 402 -6.84 16.84 4.15
N CYS A 403 -7.93 16.41 4.79
CA CYS A 403 -8.57 15.11 4.61
C CYS A 403 -10.03 15.37 4.23
N GLU A 404 -10.28 15.50 2.93
CA GLU A 404 -11.50 16.04 2.32
C GLU A 404 -12.67 15.05 2.24
N THR A 405 -12.41 13.74 2.42
CA THR A 405 -13.35 12.67 2.10
C THR A 405 -13.87 11.94 3.36
N ASP A 406 -15.19 11.92 3.59
CA ASP A 406 -15.81 11.17 4.71
C ASP A 406 -16.06 9.70 4.33
N THR A 407 -15.05 8.88 4.62
CA THR A 407 -15.02 7.42 4.37
C THR A 407 -16.07 6.62 5.15
N ARG A 408 -16.87 7.26 6.02
CA ARG A 408 -17.94 6.60 6.79
C ARG A 408 -19.31 6.68 6.11
N SER A 409 -19.49 7.62 5.19
CA SER A 409 -20.78 7.93 4.55
C SER A 409 -20.73 8.10 3.04
N ASP A 410 -19.55 8.37 2.44
CA ASP A 410 -19.41 8.42 0.99
C ASP A 410 -19.39 7.00 0.38
N PRO A 411 -20.35 6.62 -0.49
CA PRO A 411 -20.34 5.33 -1.17
C PRO A 411 -19.17 5.14 -2.13
N ALA A 412 -18.48 6.20 -2.58
CA ALA A 412 -17.29 6.11 -3.42
C ALA A 412 -15.99 5.83 -2.65
N HIS A 413 -15.99 6.01 -1.33
CA HIS A 413 -14.80 5.95 -0.48
C HIS A 413 -15.06 5.21 0.85
N CYS A 414 -15.99 4.26 0.84
CA CYS A 414 -16.49 3.58 2.03
C CYS A 414 -15.41 2.69 2.67
N SER A 415 -15.10 2.93 3.95
CA SER A 415 -13.95 2.36 4.69
C SER A 415 -12.55 2.85 4.25
N GLY A 416 -12.44 3.72 3.23
CA GLY A 416 -11.15 4.31 2.83
C GLY A 416 -11.11 4.83 1.40
N CYS A 417 -10.05 5.58 1.07
CA CYS A 417 -9.81 6.09 -0.27
C CYS A 417 -9.76 4.97 -1.32
N GLY A 418 -10.35 5.20 -2.50
CA GLY A 418 -10.52 4.23 -3.57
C GLY A 418 -11.48 3.07 -3.30
N ARG A 419 -12.12 2.99 -2.13
CA ARG A 419 -13.01 1.87 -1.74
C ARG A 419 -14.48 2.18 -2.03
N ALA A 420 -14.81 2.32 -3.30
CA ALA A 420 -16.20 2.43 -3.71
C ALA A 420 -16.96 1.14 -3.37
N CYS A 421 -18.17 1.28 -2.83
CA CYS A 421 -19.12 0.17 -2.73
C CYS A 421 -19.46 -0.35 -4.13
N SER A 422 -19.68 -1.66 -4.26
CA SER A 422 -20.08 -2.27 -5.53
C SER A 422 -21.36 -1.61 -6.05
N THR A 423 -21.48 -1.54 -7.38
CA THR A 423 -22.68 -1.12 -8.11
C THR A 423 -23.45 -2.29 -8.71
N GLN A 424 -22.99 -3.53 -8.48
CA GLN A 424 -23.59 -4.74 -9.04
C GLN A 424 -24.84 -5.12 -8.24
N ASN A 425 -26.01 -4.91 -8.87
CA ASN A 425 -27.34 -5.28 -8.39
C ASN A 425 -27.71 -4.73 -7.00
N ILE A 426 -27.17 -3.56 -6.64
CA ILE A 426 -27.31 -2.92 -5.34
C ILE A 426 -27.47 -1.41 -5.50
N ASN A 427 -28.27 -0.78 -4.63
CA ASN A 427 -28.30 0.68 -4.45
C ASN A 427 -27.19 1.06 -3.46
N PRO A 428 -26.05 1.65 -3.90
CA PRO A 428 -24.89 1.82 -3.04
C PRO A 428 -25.14 2.85 -1.94
N ALA A 429 -24.87 2.45 -0.69
CA ALA A 429 -24.93 3.31 0.48
C ALA A 429 -23.80 2.92 1.43
N CYS A 430 -23.18 3.91 2.08
CA CYS A 430 -22.17 3.71 3.11
C CYS A 430 -22.69 4.21 4.45
N GLU A 431 -22.60 3.38 5.50
CA GLU A 431 -22.94 3.76 6.86
C GLU A 431 -21.88 3.22 7.83
N ALA A 432 -21.36 4.10 8.70
CA ALA A 432 -20.29 3.80 9.64
C ALA A 432 -19.05 3.12 9.01
N GLY A 433 -18.78 3.40 7.73
CA GLY A 433 -17.67 2.80 6.98
C GLY A 433 -17.92 1.37 6.52
N LYS A 434 -19.19 0.99 6.31
CA LYS A 434 -19.59 -0.27 5.66
C LYS A 434 -20.60 -0.02 4.55
N CYS A 435 -20.52 -0.81 3.48
CA CYS A 435 -21.52 -0.78 2.42
C CYS A 435 -22.82 -1.43 2.93
N THR A 436 -23.85 -0.63 3.17
CA THR A 436 -25.14 -1.06 3.74
C THR A 436 -26.29 -1.08 2.74
N GLY A 437 -26.01 -0.78 1.46
CA GLY A 437 -26.97 -0.68 0.36
C GLY A 437 -27.97 -1.84 0.25
N SER A 438 -29.20 -1.53 -0.16
CA SER A 438 -30.23 -2.53 -0.47
C SER A 438 -29.95 -3.18 -1.83
N CYS A 439 -30.05 -4.50 -1.93
CA CYS A 439 -30.06 -5.18 -3.23
C CYS A 439 -31.23 -4.68 -4.10
N HIS A 440 -31.08 -4.83 -5.42
CA HIS A 440 -32.17 -4.66 -6.37
C HIS A 440 -33.14 -5.84 -6.28
N ASP A 441 -34.38 -5.63 -6.74
CA ASP A 441 -35.41 -6.67 -6.70
C ASP A 441 -34.96 -7.93 -7.45
N GLY A 442 -35.09 -9.09 -6.79
CA GLY A 442 -34.63 -10.38 -7.35
C GLY A 442 -33.14 -10.67 -7.19
N TYR A 443 -32.41 -9.89 -6.37
CA TYR A 443 -31.01 -10.15 -6.02
C TYR A 443 -30.80 -10.24 -4.50
N ALA A 444 -29.78 -10.99 -4.10
CA ALA A 444 -29.33 -11.12 -2.71
C ALA A 444 -27.80 -11.01 -2.61
N ASP A 445 -27.36 -10.57 -1.42
CA ASP A 445 -25.98 -10.63 -0.94
C ASP A 445 -25.84 -11.93 -0.13
N CYS A 446 -25.00 -12.84 -0.60
CA CYS A 446 -24.87 -14.19 -0.03
C CYS A 446 -23.52 -14.44 0.66
N ASN A 447 -22.47 -13.73 0.26
CA ASN A 447 -21.14 -13.76 0.87
C ASN A 447 -20.96 -12.71 2.00
N ASN A 448 -21.86 -11.73 2.12
CA ASN A 448 -21.79 -10.54 3.00
C ASN A 448 -20.70 -9.51 2.62
N ASP A 449 -20.34 -9.42 1.33
CA ASP A 449 -19.34 -8.50 0.76
C ASP A 449 -19.91 -7.54 -0.31
N LYS A 450 -20.73 -6.61 0.19
CA LYS A 450 -21.26 -5.46 -0.57
C LYS A 450 -20.19 -4.48 -1.10
N LEU A 451 -18.91 -4.70 -0.78
CA LEU A 451 -17.81 -3.88 -1.27
C LEU A 451 -17.27 -4.41 -2.61
N ILE A 452 -17.09 -5.73 -2.75
CA ILE A 452 -16.45 -6.34 -3.93
C ILE A 452 -17.45 -6.68 -5.04
N ASP A 453 -18.44 -7.54 -4.78
CA ASP A 453 -19.40 -8.04 -5.78
C ASP A 453 -20.87 -7.66 -5.50
N GLY A 454 -21.17 -7.07 -4.35
CA GLY A 454 -22.41 -6.27 -4.17
C GLY A 454 -23.61 -7.10 -3.71
N CYS A 455 -24.50 -7.44 -4.64
CA CYS A 455 -25.50 -8.48 -4.45
C CYS A 455 -25.36 -9.46 -5.61
N GLU A 456 -24.59 -10.52 -5.38
CA GLU A 456 -24.01 -11.38 -6.42
C GLU A 456 -24.99 -12.44 -6.95
N ALA A 457 -25.97 -12.85 -6.14
CA ALA A 457 -26.91 -13.91 -6.48
C ALA A 457 -28.24 -13.38 -7.03
N ASN A 458 -28.61 -13.78 -8.25
CA ASN A 458 -29.94 -13.51 -8.81
C ASN A 458 -30.95 -14.54 -8.28
N THR A 459 -31.63 -14.21 -7.19
CA THR A 459 -32.62 -15.08 -6.56
C THR A 459 -33.92 -15.22 -7.35
N SER A 460 -34.14 -14.42 -8.39
CA SER A 460 -35.36 -14.49 -9.22
C SER A 460 -35.30 -15.52 -10.34
N SER A 461 -34.11 -15.82 -10.89
CA SER A 461 -33.94 -16.64 -12.10
C SER A 461 -32.70 -17.55 -12.15
N ASP A 462 -31.82 -17.55 -11.15
CA ASP A 462 -30.71 -18.52 -11.06
C ASP A 462 -31.19 -19.84 -10.41
N PRO A 463 -31.10 -21.01 -11.10
CA PRO A 463 -31.41 -22.31 -10.51
C PRO A 463 -30.51 -22.71 -9.31
N ALA A 464 -29.36 -22.06 -9.10
CA ALA A 464 -28.49 -22.30 -7.95
C ALA A 464 -28.81 -21.44 -6.70
N ASN A 465 -29.63 -20.41 -6.84
CA ASN A 465 -29.98 -19.44 -5.78
C ASN A 465 -31.49 -19.13 -5.76
N CYS A 466 -32.33 -20.06 -6.21
CA CYS A 466 -33.72 -19.77 -6.54
C CYS A 466 -34.58 -19.49 -5.29
N GLY A 467 -35.00 -18.24 -5.15
CA GLY A 467 -35.72 -17.74 -3.97
C GLY A 467 -34.82 -17.38 -2.78
N GLY A 468 -33.51 -17.60 -2.87
CA GLY A 468 -32.56 -17.30 -1.79
C GLY A 468 -31.17 -17.90 -1.98
N CYS A 469 -30.20 -17.35 -1.24
CA CYS A 469 -28.80 -17.77 -1.26
C CYS A 469 -28.61 -19.29 -1.09
N GLY A 470 -27.96 -19.93 -2.05
CA GLY A 470 -27.66 -21.36 -2.03
C GLY A 470 -28.88 -22.28 -2.16
N ILE A 471 -30.07 -21.75 -2.48
CA ILE A 471 -31.26 -22.56 -2.74
C ILE A 471 -31.18 -23.14 -4.15
N VAL A 472 -30.47 -24.27 -4.27
CA VAL A 472 -30.32 -25.01 -5.52
C VAL A 472 -31.59 -25.81 -5.81
N CYS A 473 -32.17 -25.63 -7.00
CA CYS A 473 -33.29 -26.45 -7.49
C CYS A 473 -32.80 -27.84 -7.94
N SER A 474 -33.58 -28.88 -7.63
CA SER A 474 -33.30 -30.26 -8.06
C SER A 474 -33.21 -30.38 -9.59
N SER A 475 -32.24 -31.18 -10.05
CA SER A 475 -32.08 -31.62 -11.43
C SER A 475 -32.59 -33.04 -11.69
N GLN A 476 -33.23 -33.67 -10.70
CA GLN A 476 -33.75 -35.03 -10.80
C GLN A 476 -34.95 -35.09 -11.74
N ASN A 477 -34.74 -35.70 -12.91
CA ASN A 477 -35.72 -35.92 -13.97
C ASN A 477 -36.48 -34.66 -14.43
N ILE A 478 -35.86 -33.48 -14.34
CA ILE A 478 -36.49 -32.19 -14.68
C ILE A 478 -35.54 -31.28 -15.46
N SER A 479 -36.07 -30.66 -16.52
CA SER A 479 -35.43 -29.51 -17.17
C SER A 479 -35.71 -28.27 -16.31
N VAL A 480 -34.84 -28.06 -15.33
CA VAL A 480 -35.02 -27.08 -14.25
C VAL A 480 -34.95 -25.63 -14.75
N THR A 481 -35.76 -24.76 -14.16
CA THR A 481 -35.81 -23.32 -14.44
C THR A 481 -36.25 -22.58 -13.19
N CYS A 482 -35.50 -21.57 -12.74
CA CYS A 482 -35.98 -20.68 -11.69
C CYS A 482 -36.83 -19.56 -12.30
N ALA A 483 -37.99 -19.29 -11.71
CA ALA A 483 -38.85 -18.18 -12.13
C ALA A 483 -39.53 -17.54 -10.91
N GLN A 484 -39.33 -16.23 -10.73
CA GLN A 484 -39.81 -15.47 -9.56
C GLN A 484 -39.38 -16.09 -8.22
N GLY A 485 -38.21 -16.72 -8.18
CA GLY A 485 -37.69 -17.41 -7.00
C GLY A 485 -38.36 -18.74 -6.66
N ILE A 486 -39.12 -19.32 -7.59
CA ILE A 486 -39.72 -20.66 -7.45
C ILE A 486 -39.05 -21.62 -8.43
N CYS A 487 -38.61 -22.77 -7.92
CA CYS A 487 -38.10 -23.88 -8.73
C CYS A 487 -39.23 -24.46 -9.60
N ASN A 488 -39.10 -24.29 -10.91
CA ASN A 488 -40.01 -24.76 -11.93
C ASN A 488 -39.26 -25.63 -12.95
N GLY A 489 -39.99 -26.18 -13.91
CA GLY A 489 -39.40 -26.93 -15.01
C GLY A 489 -40.36 -27.92 -15.66
N VAL A 490 -39.95 -28.42 -16.82
CA VAL A 490 -40.63 -29.48 -17.55
C VAL A 490 -40.01 -30.82 -17.13
N CYS A 491 -40.83 -31.76 -16.66
CA CYS A 491 -40.35 -33.10 -16.32
C CYS A 491 -39.82 -33.84 -17.55
N ALA A 492 -38.86 -34.73 -17.34
CA ALA A 492 -38.37 -35.64 -18.37
C ALA A 492 -39.49 -36.59 -18.81
N THR A 493 -39.47 -37.03 -20.07
CA THR A 493 -40.49 -37.93 -20.63
C THR A 493 -40.66 -39.18 -19.76
N GLY A 494 -41.89 -39.41 -19.27
CA GLY A 494 -42.20 -40.53 -18.38
C GLY A 494 -42.09 -40.21 -16.89
N TYR A 495 -41.73 -38.98 -16.49
CA TYR A 495 -41.72 -38.52 -15.11
C TYR A 495 -42.73 -37.40 -14.86
N ASP A 496 -43.21 -37.28 -13.62
CA ASP A 496 -44.07 -36.20 -13.14
C ASP A 496 -43.73 -35.82 -11.68
N ASP A 497 -44.27 -34.69 -11.23
CA ASP A 497 -44.15 -34.14 -9.87
C ASP A 497 -45.44 -34.40 -9.10
N CYS A 498 -45.48 -35.50 -8.33
CA CYS A 498 -46.72 -35.93 -7.66
C CYS A 498 -46.87 -35.41 -6.23
N ASN A 499 -45.87 -34.68 -5.70
CA ASN A 499 -45.91 -34.09 -4.35
C ASN A 499 -45.87 -32.54 -4.34
N GLY A 500 -45.58 -31.91 -5.47
CA GLY A 500 -45.50 -30.45 -5.64
C GLY A 500 -44.12 -29.85 -5.33
N ASN A 501 -43.04 -30.65 -5.29
CA ASN A 501 -41.74 -30.27 -4.73
C ASN A 501 -40.56 -30.38 -5.71
N LYS A 502 -40.63 -29.58 -6.77
CA LYS A 502 -39.54 -29.39 -7.75
C LYS A 502 -38.25 -28.78 -7.15
N GLN A 503 -38.23 -28.41 -5.88
CA GLN A 503 -37.04 -27.87 -5.22
C GLN A 503 -36.09 -28.98 -4.74
N THR A 504 -36.53 -29.96 -3.95
CA THR A 504 -35.62 -30.99 -3.38
C THR A 504 -35.52 -32.27 -4.21
N ASP A 505 -36.61 -32.69 -4.85
CA ASP A 505 -36.75 -34.02 -5.44
C ASP A 505 -37.16 -33.98 -6.93
N GLY A 506 -37.58 -32.82 -7.45
CA GLY A 506 -37.64 -32.56 -8.90
C GLY A 506 -38.93 -33.08 -9.53
N CYS A 507 -38.83 -34.08 -10.40
CA CYS A 507 -39.96 -34.91 -10.81
C CYS A 507 -39.67 -36.35 -10.37
N GLU A 508 -40.17 -36.72 -9.20
CA GLU A 508 -39.74 -37.90 -8.45
C GLU A 508 -40.38 -39.20 -8.93
N THR A 509 -41.54 -39.10 -9.58
CA THR A 509 -42.40 -40.25 -9.90
C THR A 509 -42.30 -40.63 -11.38
N HIS A 510 -41.88 -41.86 -11.67
CA HIS A 510 -41.84 -42.42 -13.03
C HIS A 510 -43.17 -43.10 -13.41
N LEU A 511 -43.95 -42.44 -14.26
CA LEU A 511 -45.31 -42.82 -14.64
C LEU A 511 -45.41 -44.16 -15.40
N LEU A 512 -44.32 -44.61 -16.03
CA LEU A 512 -44.36 -45.77 -16.93
C LEU A 512 -44.18 -47.13 -16.22
N ASN A 513 -43.90 -47.13 -14.92
CA ASN A 513 -43.79 -48.36 -14.11
C ASN A 513 -44.14 -48.20 -12.62
N ASN A 514 -44.45 -46.99 -12.13
CA ASN A 514 -44.96 -46.82 -10.77
C ASN A 514 -46.41 -47.31 -10.69
N LEU A 515 -46.65 -48.36 -9.90
CA LEU A 515 -47.97 -48.98 -9.71
C LEU A 515 -48.95 -48.11 -8.91
N ASP A 516 -48.50 -47.02 -8.29
CA ASP A 516 -49.33 -46.06 -7.56
C ASP A 516 -49.53 -44.72 -8.32
N ALA A 517 -48.96 -44.60 -9.53
CA ALA A 517 -49.05 -43.42 -10.39
C ALA A 517 -48.91 -43.79 -11.89
N CYS A 518 -49.61 -44.82 -12.33
CA CYS A 518 -49.46 -45.36 -13.68
C CYS A 518 -50.05 -44.40 -14.72
N GLY A 519 -49.23 -43.86 -15.62
CA GLY A 519 -49.64 -42.89 -16.64
C GLY A 519 -50.02 -41.49 -16.12
N SER A 520 -50.34 -41.33 -14.83
CA SER A 520 -50.55 -40.04 -14.15
C SER A 520 -50.47 -40.16 -12.63
N CYS A 521 -50.11 -39.05 -11.95
CA CYS A 521 -50.07 -38.99 -10.49
C CYS A 521 -51.37 -39.43 -9.82
N GLY A 522 -51.28 -40.36 -8.88
CA GLY A 522 -52.41 -40.88 -8.09
C GLY A 522 -53.25 -41.97 -8.78
N ASN A 523 -52.93 -42.35 -10.03
CA ASN A 523 -53.56 -43.49 -10.68
C ASN A 523 -52.94 -44.81 -10.21
N SER A 524 -53.41 -45.34 -9.07
CA SER A 524 -52.90 -46.59 -8.49
C SER A 524 -53.60 -47.82 -9.07
N CYS A 525 -52.81 -48.73 -9.65
CA CYS A 525 -53.24 -50.07 -10.07
C CYS A 525 -53.52 -51.00 -8.87
N ARG A 526 -53.22 -50.56 -7.64
CA ARG A 526 -53.35 -51.34 -6.40
C ARG A 526 -54.51 -50.89 -5.52
N SER A 527 -55.20 -49.80 -5.87
CA SER A 527 -56.21 -49.17 -5.00
C SER A 527 -57.35 -48.50 -5.80
N PRO A 528 -58.49 -49.19 -6.01
CA PRO A 528 -58.78 -50.58 -5.63
C PRO A 528 -58.02 -51.59 -6.52
N MET A 529 -57.58 -52.70 -5.93
CA MET A 529 -57.05 -53.83 -6.70
C MET A 529 -58.22 -54.63 -7.32
N PRO A 530 -58.15 -55.07 -8.58
CA PRO A 530 -59.24 -55.81 -9.23
C PRO A 530 -59.49 -57.21 -8.62
N PRO A 531 -60.69 -57.79 -8.79
CA PRO A 531 -61.05 -59.11 -8.28
C PRO A 531 -60.12 -60.25 -8.73
N ASN A 532 -59.80 -61.16 -7.81
CA ASN A 532 -59.06 -62.42 -8.05
C ASN A 532 -57.69 -62.26 -8.76
N VAL A 533 -57.08 -61.07 -8.70
CA VAL A 533 -55.75 -60.78 -9.25
C VAL A 533 -54.67 -61.05 -8.21
N ALA A 534 -53.59 -61.74 -8.59
CA ALA A 534 -52.42 -61.95 -7.73
C ALA A 534 -51.35 -60.85 -7.92
N SER A 535 -51.14 -60.36 -9.14
CA SER A 535 -50.26 -59.21 -9.41
C SER A 535 -50.74 -58.33 -10.56
N VAL A 536 -50.39 -57.05 -10.47
CA VAL A 536 -50.75 -55.99 -11.43
C VAL A 536 -49.48 -55.30 -11.94
N ALA A 537 -49.47 -54.98 -13.22
CA ALA A 537 -48.43 -54.22 -13.88
C ALA A 537 -48.90 -52.80 -14.24
N CYS A 538 -47.94 -51.91 -14.47
CA CYS A 538 -48.14 -50.67 -15.20
C CYS A 538 -47.35 -50.79 -16.50
N ASN A 539 -48.04 -50.72 -17.64
CA ASN A 539 -47.45 -50.91 -18.96
C ASN A 539 -47.54 -49.60 -19.75
N GLY A 540 -46.53 -48.74 -19.57
CA GLY A 540 -46.47 -47.43 -20.22
C GLY A 540 -47.44 -46.41 -19.62
N THR A 541 -48.74 -46.55 -19.85
CA THR A 541 -49.76 -45.66 -19.25
C THR A 541 -51.03 -46.39 -18.79
N THR A 542 -51.09 -47.71 -18.95
CA THR A 542 -52.24 -48.55 -18.56
C THR A 542 -51.89 -49.46 -17.39
N CYS A 543 -52.80 -49.56 -16.42
CA CYS A 543 -52.78 -50.65 -15.45
C CYS A 543 -53.27 -51.93 -16.13
N GLU A 544 -52.56 -53.03 -15.94
CA GLU A 544 -52.82 -54.32 -16.57
C GLU A 544 -52.69 -55.44 -15.54
N VAL A 545 -53.43 -56.54 -15.75
CA VAL A 545 -53.29 -57.76 -14.94
C VAL A 545 -52.00 -58.46 -15.36
N GLU A 546 -51.12 -58.76 -14.40
CA GLU A 546 -49.88 -59.50 -14.65
C GLU A 546 -50.02 -60.98 -14.31
N SER A 547 -50.75 -61.30 -13.23
CA SER A 547 -51.11 -62.68 -12.90
C SER A 547 -52.38 -62.78 -12.06
N CYS A 548 -53.13 -63.86 -12.23
CA CYS A 548 -54.33 -64.18 -11.46
C CYS A 548 -54.02 -64.97 -10.18
N GLU A 549 -54.94 -64.94 -9.23
CA GLU A 549 -54.93 -65.87 -8.09
C GLU A 549 -55.01 -67.33 -8.58
N SER A 550 -54.53 -68.27 -7.76
CA SER A 550 -54.53 -69.69 -8.12
C SER A 550 -55.95 -70.17 -8.44
N SER A 551 -56.10 -70.81 -9.61
CA SER A 551 -57.38 -71.20 -10.20
C SER A 551 -58.27 -70.06 -10.73
N TYR A 552 -57.70 -68.90 -11.07
CA TYR A 552 -58.35 -67.91 -11.93
C TYR A 552 -57.56 -67.64 -13.21
N VAL A 553 -58.26 -67.19 -14.24
CA VAL A 553 -57.76 -66.76 -15.55
C VAL A 553 -58.41 -65.43 -15.91
N ASP A 554 -57.68 -64.61 -16.65
CA ASP A 554 -58.13 -63.38 -17.31
C ASP A 554 -58.14 -63.69 -18.82
N GLU A 555 -59.32 -63.69 -19.45
CA GLU A 555 -59.49 -64.09 -20.86
C GLU A 555 -59.74 -62.89 -21.80
N ASP A 556 -60.14 -61.74 -21.26
CA ASP A 556 -60.40 -60.52 -22.06
C ASP A 556 -59.35 -59.41 -21.90
N HIS A 557 -58.40 -59.57 -20.97
CA HIS A 557 -57.35 -58.64 -20.58
C HIS A 557 -57.87 -57.26 -20.12
N GLN A 558 -59.11 -57.18 -19.63
CA GLN A 558 -59.68 -55.93 -19.10
C GLN A 558 -59.44 -55.78 -17.60
N PHE A 559 -58.45 -54.95 -17.25
CA PHE A 559 -58.07 -54.60 -15.87
C PHE A 559 -59.24 -54.22 -14.94
N ALA A 560 -60.35 -53.69 -15.47
CA ALA A 560 -61.50 -53.26 -14.67
C ALA A 560 -62.30 -54.42 -14.04
N ASN A 561 -62.32 -55.60 -14.66
CA ASN A 561 -63.00 -56.80 -14.13
C ASN A 561 -62.07 -57.69 -13.30
N GLY A 562 -60.75 -57.59 -13.48
CA GLY A 562 -59.80 -58.54 -12.91
C GLY A 562 -59.99 -59.94 -13.51
N CYS A 563 -59.51 -60.97 -12.82
CA CYS A 563 -59.60 -62.33 -13.34
C CYS A 563 -60.99 -62.93 -13.08
N GLU A 564 -61.79 -63.02 -14.14
CA GLU A 564 -63.21 -63.38 -14.13
C GLU A 564 -63.45 -64.90 -14.25
N CYS A 565 -62.49 -65.63 -14.82
CA CYS A 565 -62.64 -67.04 -15.18
C CYS A 565 -62.07 -67.98 -14.11
N LEU A 566 -62.93 -68.55 -13.26
CA LEU A 566 -62.52 -69.62 -12.33
C LEU A 566 -62.15 -70.89 -13.13
N SER A 567 -60.91 -71.36 -13.01
CA SER A 567 -60.47 -72.60 -13.63
C SER A 567 -61.21 -73.80 -13.04
N ASP A 568 -61.71 -74.65 -13.92
CA ASP A 568 -62.41 -75.87 -13.56
C ASP A 568 -61.47 -76.94 -12.93
N THR A 569 -62.03 -78.05 -12.46
CA THR A 569 -61.30 -79.20 -11.85
C THR A 569 -61.71 -80.56 -12.44
N VAL A 570 -62.46 -80.55 -13.54
CA VAL A 570 -62.75 -81.67 -14.41
C VAL A 570 -61.51 -81.98 -15.27
N SER A 571 -61.55 -83.02 -16.11
CA SER A 571 -60.44 -83.37 -16.99
C SER A 571 -60.78 -83.13 -18.44
N ASP A 572 -59.95 -82.33 -19.11
CA ASP A 572 -59.91 -82.07 -20.56
C ASP A 572 -59.64 -83.35 -21.38
N SER A 573 -59.32 -84.46 -20.69
CA SER A 573 -58.85 -85.73 -21.26
C SER A 573 -59.84 -86.86 -20.98
N CYS A 574 -60.46 -87.35 -22.04
CA CYS A 574 -61.27 -88.59 -22.03
C CYS A 574 -60.55 -89.78 -21.37
N SER A 575 -59.22 -89.84 -21.52
CA SER A 575 -58.35 -90.88 -20.98
C SER A 575 -58.34 -90.92 -19.45
N THR A 576 -58.65 -89.80 -18.81
CA THR A 576 -58.58 -89.57 -17.35
C THR A 576 -59.85 -88.86 -16.84
N PRO A 577 -61.04 -89.34 -17.21
CA PRO A 577 -62.27 -88.55 -17.13
C PRO A 577 -62.78 -88.47 -15.68
N THR A 578 -63.37 -87.34 -15.32
CA THR A 578 -63.86 -87.08 -13.96
C THR A 578 -64.98 -88.03 -13.58
N LEU A 579 -64.81 -88.70 -12.44
CA LEU A 579 -65.72 -89.75 -12.01
C LEU A 579 -66.97 -89.15 -11.34
N LEU A 580 -68.09 -89.17 -12.05
CA LEU A 580 -69.43 -88.94 -11.48
C LEU A 580 -69.85 -90.08 -10.54
N GLY A 581 -69.15 -91.22 -10.62
CA GLY A 581 -69.37 -92.39 -9.79
C GLY A 581 -70.64 -93.16 -10.18
N THR A 582 -71.25 -93.80 -9.17
CA THR A 582 -72.42 -94.66 -9.35
C THR A 582 -73.70 -93.87 -9.17
N ILE A 583 -74.32 -93.46 -10.29
CA ILE A 583 -75.56 -92.71 -10.31
C ILE A 583 -76.73 -93.67 -10.03
N GLY A 584 -77.50 -93.31 -9.00
CA GLY A 584 -78.66 -94.06 -8.54
C GLY A 584 -79.95 -93.69 -9.29
N LEU A 585 -81.08 -94.02 -8.67
CA LEU A 585 -82.40 -93.83 -9.28
C LEU A 585 -83.10 -92.51 -8.85
N SER A 586 -82.63 -91.81 -7.82
CA SER A 586 -83.12 -90.46 -7.52
C SER A 586 -82.65 -89.46 -8.58
N THR A 587 -83.42 -88.39 -8.80
CA THR A 587 -82.89 -87.21 -9.51
C THR A 587 -81.63 -86.74 -8.81
N TRP A 588 -80.57 -86.50 -9.58
CA TRP A 588 -79.29 -86.00 -9.09
C TRP A 588 -78.76 -84.94 -10.06
N THR A 589 -78.18 -83.88 -9.51
CA THR A 589 -77.55 -82.82 -10.29
C THR A 589 -76.12 -82.68 -9.82
N SER A 590 -75.18 -82.52 -10.75
CA SER A 590 -73.78 -82.31 -10.43
C SER A 590 -73.55 -80.99 -9.66
N PRO A 591 -72.37 -80.81 -9.03
CA PRO A 591 -71.83 -79.49 -8.78
C PRO A 591 -71.84 -78.63 -10.04
N THR A 592 -71.76 -77.30 -9.88
CA THR A 592 -71.49 -76.40 -11.00
C THR A 592 -70.04 -76.57 -11.45
N TYR A 593 -69.87 -76.78 -12.75
CA TYR A 593 -68.60 -76.79 -13.48
C TYR A 593 -68.59 -75.61 -14.46
N SER A 594 -67.45 -75.28 -15.06
CA SER A 594 -67.27 -74.10 -15.93
C SER A 594 -66.40 -74.41 -17.13
N ILE A 595 -67.00 -74.49 -18.32
CA ILE A 595 -66.24 -74.52 -19.58
C ILE A 595 -65.53 -73.17 -19.78
N MET A 596 -64.22 -73.20 -19.99
CA MET A 596 -63.42 -72.05 -20.42
C MET A 596 -63.74 -71.63 -21.87
N PRO A 597 -63.53 -70.35 -22.23
CA PRO A 597 -63.79 -69.83 -23.59
C PRO A 597 -63.21 -70.62 -24.77
N ALA A 598 -61.98 -71.14 -24.63
CA ALA A 598 -61.18 -71.57 -25.76
C ALA A 598 -60.64 -73.02 -25.64
N GLY A 599 -61.13 -73.91 -26.50
CA GLY A 599 -60.56 -75.26 -26.71
C GLY A 599 -60.92 -76.33 -25.67
N ASP A 600 -61.41 -75.91 -24.51
CA ASP A 600 -61.79 -76.72 -23.37
C ASP A 600 -62.92 -77.75 -23.64
N ARG A 601 -62.84 -78.91 -22.97
CA ARG A 601 -63.60 -80.14 -23.21
C ARG A 601 -63.72 -81.00 -21.95
N ASP A 602 -64.68 -80.70 -21.09
CA ASP A 602 -64.91 -81.44 -19.85
C ASP A 602 -65.33 -82.90 -20.07
N TRP A 603 -64.47 -83.86 -19.68
CA TRP A 603 -64.79 -85.29 -19.73
C TRP A 603 -65.22 -85.86 -18.39
N PHE A 604 -66.34 -86.57 -18.42
CA PHE A 604 -66.90 -87.30 -17.28
C PHE A 604 -67.07 -88.79 -17.58
N ARG A 605 -67.00 -89.61 -16.53
CA ARG A 605 -67.40 -91.03 -16.56
C ARG A 605 -68.40 -91.32 -15.45
N GLY A 606 -69.53 -91.93 -15.81
CA GLY A 606 -70.57 -92.36 -14.87
C GLY A 606 -70.89 -93.84 -14.99
N THR A 607 -71.52 -94.39 -13.96
CA THR A 607 -72.04 -95.77 -13.91
C THR A 607 -73.48 -95.77 -13.43
N LEU A 608 -74.39 -96.39 -14.18
CA LEU A 608 -75.80 -96.56 -13.82
C LEU A 608 -75.98 -97.82 -12.95
N ASN A 609 -76.51 -97.65 -11.74
CA ASN A 609 -76.92 -98.78 -10.90
C ASN A 609 -78.42 -99.09 -11.09
N MET A 610 -78.73 -99.93 -12.07
CA MET A 610 -80.10 -100.33 -12.37
C MET A 610 -80.21 -101.74 -12.93
N SER A 611 -81.29 -102.43 -12.57
CA SER A 611 -81.77 -103.66 -13.19
C SER A 611 -83.14 -103.37 -13.79
N VAL A 612 -83.16 -102.97 -15.07
CA VAL A 612 -84.37 -102.48 -15.76
C VAL A 612 -85.25 -103.63 -16.26
N SER A 613 -85.95 -104.27 -15.32
CA SER A 613 -86.94 -105.31 -15.59
C SER A 613 -88.36 -104.81 -15.86
N THR A 614 -88.61 -103.50 -15.72
CA THR A 614 -89.93 -102.87 -15.94
C THR A 614 -89.84 -101.68 -16.90
N CYS A 615 -90.70 -101.69 -17.92
CA CYS A 615 -90.65 -100.78 -19.09
C CYS A 615 -91.17 -99.36 -18.85
N THR A 616 -91.19 -98.91 -17.59
CA THR A 616 -91.97 -97.75 -17.14
C THR A 616 -91.12 -96.58 -16.66
N GLN A 617 -89.80 -96.61 -16.85
CA GLN A 617 -88.86 -95.57 -16.41
C GLN A 617 -87.65 -95.48 -17.34
N ARG A 618 -87.32 -94.28 -17.81
CA ARG A 618 -86.12 -93.98 -18.62
C ARG A 618 -85.16 -93.08 -17.86
N PRO A 619 -83.87 -93.46 -17.72
CA PRO A 619 -82.83 -92.54 -17.27
C PRO A 619 -82.54 -91.50 -18.35
N ARG A 620 -82.33 -90.24 -17.94
CA ARG A 620 -82.10 -89.10 -18.83
C ARG A 620 -81.02 -88.18 -18.27
N ILE A 621 -80.14 -87.71 -19.14
CA ILE A 621 -79.10 -86.70 -18.88
C ILE A 621 -79.54 -85.38 -19.51
N ARG A 622 -79.38 -84.26 -18.82
CA ARG A 622 -79.62 -82.90 -19.33
C ARG A 622 -78.46 -81.98 -18.99
N LEU A 623 -78.00 -81.23 -19.99
CA LEU A 623 -77.02 -80.16 -19.80
C LEU A 623 -77.77 -78.88 -19.42
N LEU A 624 -77.49 -78.34 -18.22
CA LEU A 624 -78.11 -77.14 -17.67
C LEU A 624 -77.08 -76.01 -17.59
N ASP A 625 -77.24 -74.99 -18.41
CA ASP A 625 -76.43 -73.76 -18.40
C ASP A 625 -77.31 -72.57 -18.79
N GLN A 626 -76.87 -71.36 -18.46
CA GLN A 626 -77.62 -70.14 -18.78
C GLN A 626 -77.34 -69.60 -20.19
N SER A 627 -76.26 -70.04 -20.83
CA SER A 627 -75.75 -69.45 -22.08
C SER A 627 -76.51 -69.89 -23.33
N GLY A 628 -76.96 -71.15 -23.36
CA GLY A 628 -77.43 -71.79 -24.59
C GLY A 628 -76.31 -72.20 -25.57
N LEU A 629 -75.05 -71.87 -25.29
CA LEU A 629 -73.88 -72.14 -26.16
C LEU A 629 -73.28 -73.53 -25.94
N LEU A 630 -73.28 -74.03 -24.71
CA LEU A 630 -72.70 -75.35 -24.41
C LEU A 630 -73.45 -76.50 -25.08
N ARG A 631 -72.75 -77.59 -25.35
CA ARG A 631 -73.24 -78.86 -25.90
C ARG A 631 -72.60 -80.00 -25.10
N MET A 632 -73.22 -81.18 -25.15
CA MET A 632 -72.58 -82.41 -24.72
C MET A 632 -72.55 -83.44 -25.85
N ALA A 633 -71.64 -84.39 -25.73
CA ALA A 633 -71.62 -85.65 -26.44
C ALA A 633 -71.61 -86.82 -25.45
N VAL A 634 -72.28 -87.92 -25.80
CA VAL A 634 -72.32 -89.13 -24.96
C VAL A 634 -71.73 -90.32 -25.71
N TYR A 635 -70.87 -91.08 -25.04
CA TYR A 635 -70.14 -92.22 -25.58
C TYR A 635 -70.20 -93.44 -24.65
N ASP A 636 -69.91 -94.63 -25.17
CA ASP A 636 -69.74 -95.83 -24.35
C ASP A 636 -68.41 -95.80 -23.57
N SER A 637 -68.38 -96.46 -22.41
CA SER A 637 -67.25 -96.42 -21.47
C SER A 637 -66.00 -97.21 -21.90
N VAL A 638 -66.10 -98.03 -22.94
CA VAL A 638 -65.05 -98.98 -23.36
C VAL A 638 -63.95 -98.32 -24.19
N SER A 639 -64.22 -97.21 -24.88
CA SER A 639 -63.23 -96.53 -25.73
C SER A 639 -63.40 -95.01 -25.78
N CYS A 640 -62.30 -94.29 -25.57
CA CYS A 640 -62.21 -92.86 -25.90
C CYS A 640 -62.42 -92.61 -27.40
N PRO A 641 -62.95 -91.42 -27.77
CA PRO A 641 -63.92 -91.27 -28.85
C PRO A 641 -63.50 -91.99 -30.14
N PRO A 642 -64.19 -93.09 -30.52
CA PRO A 642 -63.93 -93.73 -31.80
C PRO A 642 -64.30 -92.78 -32.94
N SER A 643 -63.50 -92.77 -34.01
CA SER A 643 -63.72 -91.92 -35.19
C SER A 643 -65.05 -92.14 -35.90
N SER A 644 -65.73 -93.26 -35.61
CA SER A 644 -67.16 -93.44 -35.78
C SER A 644 -67.82 -93.56 -34.40
N GLY A 645 -68.48 -92.49 -33.94
CA GLY A 645 -69.25 -92.51 -32.69
C GLY A 645 -70.37 -93.58 -32.71
N TYR A 646 -70.65 -94.18 -31.54
CA TYR A 646 -71.63 -95.27 -31.40
C TYR A 646 -73.08 -94.80 -31.55
N ALA A 647 -73.50 -94.53 -32.79
CA ALA A 647 -74.91 -94.34 -33.12
C ALA A 647 -75.68 -95.67 -33.04
N CYS A 648 -76.79 -95.68 -32.31
CA CYS A 648 -77.82 -96.70 -32.52
C CYS A 648 -78.47 -96.47 -33.89
N GLY A 649 -78.26 -97.37 -34.85
CA GLY A 649 -79.08 -97.46 -36.06
C GLY A 649 -78.85 -96.36 -37.10
N THR A 650 -77.73 -96.43 -37.84
CA THR A 650 -77.58 -95.83 -39.19
C THR A 650 -78.07 -94.37 -39.36
N GLY A 651 -77.44 -93.43 -38.65
CA GLY A 651 -77.42 -92.01 -39.05
C GLY A 651 -78.26 -91.05 -38.20
N ASN A 652 -77.80 -90.79 -36.97
CA ASN A 652 -77.84 -89.47 -36.32
C ASN A 652 -76.82 -89.47 -35.17
N SER A 653 -76.29 -88.30 -34.78
CA SER A 653 -75.14 -88.22 -33.86
C SER A 653 -75.52 -88.29 -32.38
N THR A 654 -74.60 -88.79 -31.55
CA THR A 654 -74.63 -88.63 -30.08
C THR A 654 -73.89 -87.36 -29.62
N THR A 655 -73.35 -86.56 -30.54
CA THR A 655 -72.63 -85.30 -30.30
C THR A 655 -73.50 -84.08 -30.58
N GLY A 656 -73.18 -82.94 -29.97
CA GLY A 656 -73.87 -81.66 -30.22
C GLY A 656 -75.26 -81.56 -29.58
N ILE A 657 -75.55 -82.39 -28.57
CA ILE A 657 -76.87 -82.50 -27.93
C ILE A 657 -76.92 -81.73 -26.59
N ARG A 658 -78.14 -81.53 -26.07
CA ARG A 658 -78.39 -80.93 -24.74
C ARG A 658 -79.23 -81.81 -23.82
N THR A 659 -79.72 -82.93 -24.31
CA THR A 659 -80.46 -83.94 -23.55
C THR A 659 -80.22 -85.30 -24.20
N TRP A 660 -80.07 -86.34 -23.39
CA TRP A 660 -79.83 -87.72 -23.83
C TRP A 660 -80.65 -88.70 -22.98
N GLU A 661 -81.20 -89.74 -23.59
CA GLU A 661 -82.02 -90.77 -22.90
C GLU A 661 -81.46 -92.17 -23.15
N PHE A 662 -81.51 -93.02 -22.12
CA PHE A 662 -81.04 -94.40 -22.21
C PHE A 662 -82.16 -95.34 -22.71
N GLY A 663 -81.80 -96.27 -23.60
CA GLY A 663 -82.74 -97.22 -24.21
C GLY A 663 -83.26 -98.30 -23.26
N HIS A 664 -84.47 -98.80 -23.54
CA HIS A 664 -85.08 -99.93 -22.84
C HIS A 664 -84.47 -101.30 -23.23
N SER A 665 -84.73 -102.32 -22.41
CA SER A 665 -84.61 -103.73 -22.81
C SER A 665 -85.48 -104.05 -24.04
N ALA A 666 -85.00 -104.92 -24.92
CA ALA A 666 -85.71 -105.38 -26.12
C ALA A 666 -87.07 -106.06 -25.83
N THR A 667 -87.35 -106.41 -24.57
CA THR A 667 -88.64 -106.96 -24.11
C THR A 667 -89.78 -105.94 -24.09
N CYS A 668 -89.52 -104.64 -24.21
CA CYS A 668 -90.47 -103.60 -23.81
C CYS A 668 -91.45 -103.08 -24.89
N GLN A 669 -91.24 -103.36 -26.17
CA GLN A 669 -92.10 -102.99 -27.32
C GLN A 669 -92.43 -101.48 -27.55
N ASP A 670 -92.27 -100.59 -26.57
CA ASP A 670 -92.53 -99.14 -26.67
C ASP A 670 -91.46 -98.38 -27.50
N MET A 671 -91.40 -98.67 -28.79
CA MET A 671 -90.53 -98.00 -29.78
C MET A 671 -91.34 -97.09 -30.71
N GLY A 672 -92.10 -96.14 -30.14
CA GLY A 672 -92.93 -95.22 -30.91
C GLY A 672 -93.14 -93.84 -30.27
N THR A 673 -92.98 -92.81 -31.11
CA THR A 673 -93.62 -91.48 -30.99
C THR A 673 -93.32 -90.62 -29.74
N ILE A 674 -92.04 -90.48 -29.38
CA ILE A 674 -91.50 -89.19 -28.89
C ILE A 674 -90.26 -88.87 -29.75
N ASP A 675 -90.16 -87.62 -30.22
CA ASP A 675 -89.23 -87.15 -31.25
C ASP A 675 -88.02 -86.41 -30.61
N PRO A 676 -86.78 -86.40 -31.20
CA PRO A 676 -86.34 -87.00 -32.46
C PRO A 676 -85.11 -87.94 -32.31
N THR A 677 -85.31 -89.26 -32.46
CA THR A 677 -84.22 -90.21 -32.82
C THR A 677 -84.72 -91.31 -33.78
N PRO A 678 -83.89 -91.86 -34.69
CA PRO A 678 -84.39 -92.73 -35.76
C PRO A 678 -84.86 -94.13 -35.30
N VAL A 679 -86.03 -94.55 -35.76
CA VAL A 679 -86.66 -95.83 -35.37
C VAL A 679 -86.25 -97.00 -36.30
N THR A 680 -84.96 -97.37 -36.30
CA THR A 680 -84.49 -98.67 -36.82
C THR A 680 -83.16 -99.11 -36.20
N GLY A 681 -83.18 -99.99 -35.21
CA GLY A 681 -81.97 -100.59 -34.65
C GLY A 681 -82.25 -101.68 -33.61
N SER A 682 -81.40 -102.71 -33.56
CA SER A 682 -81.47 -103.75 -32.53
C SER A 682 -80.76 -103.30 -31.26
N TYR A 683 -81.52 -102.96 -30.21
CA TYR A 683 -80.98 -102.52 -28.92
C TYR A 683 -80.30 -103.67 -28.16
N SER A 684 -79.01 -103.89 -28.43
CA SER A 684 -78.18 -104.88 -27.74
C SER A 684 -77.42 -104.28 -26.56
N THR A 685 -77.60 -104.87 -25.37
CA THR A 685 -76.87 -104.62 -24.11
C THR A 685 -76.92 -103.20 -23.55
N ILE A 686 -77.50 -103.07 -22.36
CA ILE A 686 -77.37 -101.88 -21.50
C ILE A 686 -75.91 -101.81 -21.03
N SER A 687 -75.12 -100.90 -21.59
CA SER A 687 -73.82 -100.57 -21.00
C SER A 687 -74.07 -99.84 -19.68
N THR A 688 -73.61 -100.42 -18.58
CA THR A 688 -73.82 -99.84 -17.25
C THR A 688 -72.88 -98.67 -16.96
N SER A 689 -71.91 -98.36 -17.83
CA SER A 689 -71.05 -97.18 -17.70
C SER A 689 -70.91 -96.45 -19.03
N PHE A 690 -70.80 -95.13 -18.95
CA PHE A 690 -70.80 -94.21 -20.09
C PHE A 690 -69.79 -93.08 -19.87
N LEU A 691 -69.43 -92.39 -20.95
CA LEU A 691 -68.67 -91.15 -20.95
C LEU A 691 -69.55 -89.99 -21.40
N ILE A 692 -69.30 -88.79 -20.85
CA ILE A 692 -69.83 -87.52 -21.36
C ILE A 692 -68.64 -86.62 -21.68
N GLU A 693 -68.71 -85.91 -22.79
CA GLU A 693 -67.89 -84.74 -23.11
C GLU A 693 -68.82 -83.51 -23.09
N VAL A 694 -68.44 -82.43 -22.40
CA VAL A 694 -69.13 -81.13 -22.49
C VAL A 694 -68.18 -80.13 -23.16
N TYR A 695 -68.69 -79.28 -24.04
CA TYR A 695 -67.90 -78.32 -24.81
C TYR A 695 -68.76 -77.16 -25.32
N SER A 696 -68.17 -76.00 -25.61
CA SER A 696 -68.90 -74.88 -26.26
C SER A 696 -69.08 -75.14 -27.77
N SER A 697 -70.24 -74.79 -28.35
CA SER A 697 -70.42 -74.87 -29.81
C SER A 697 -69.71 -73.78 -30.60
N ASP A 698 -69.32 -72.71 -29.92
CA ASP A 698 -68.74 -71.49 -30.46
C ASP A 698 -67.56 -71.06 -29.57
N SER A 699 -66.66 -70.21 -30.06
CA SER A 699 -65.72 -69.51 -29.17
C SER A 699 -66.51 -68.57 -28.27
N ALA A 700 -66.72 -68.98 -27.01
CA ALA A 700 -67.26 -68.08 -26.00
C ALA A 700 -66.21 -66.99 -25.70
N ALA A 701 -66.64 -65.92 -25.03
CA ALA A 701 -65.77 -64.81 -24.61
C ALA A 701 -65.86 -64.58 -23.09
N SER A 702 -66.26 -65.62 -22.36
CA SER A 702 -66.42 -65.65 -20.91
C SER A 702 -66.64 -67.11 -20.45
N CYS A 703 -66.25 -67.43 -19.21
CA CYS A 703 -66.49 -68.77 -18.65
C CYS A 703 -67.98 -69.10 -18.55
N LEU A 704 -68.36 -70.32 -18.96
CA LEU A 704 -69.74 -70.75 -19.08
C LEU A 704 -70.10 -71.77 -17.99
N PRO A 705 -70.71 -71.35 -16.87
CA PRO A 705 -71.07 -72.25 -15.78
C PRO A 705 -72.26 -73.15 -16.14
N TYR A 706 -72.15 -74.44 -15.81
CA TYR A 706 -73.14 -75.46 -16.13
C TYR A 706 -73.24 -76.57 -15.07
N GLN A 707 -74.28 -77.39 -15.19
CA GLN A 707 -74.52 -78.59 -14.41
C GLN A 707 -75.04 -79.73 -15.31
N LEU A 708 -74.78 -80.97 -14.91
CA LEU A 708 -75.36 -82.17 -15.50
C LEU A 708 -76.47 -82.70 -14.58
N GLU A 709 -77.73 -82.62 -15.06
CA GLU A 709 -78.90 -83.16 -14.37
C GLU A 709 -79.23 -84.56 -14.89
N PHE A 710 -79.23 -85.53 -13.98
CA PHE A 710 -79.65 -86.91 -14.20
C PHE A 710 -81.04 -87.09 -13.60
N THR A 711 -82.03 -87.33 -14.46
CA THR A 711 -83.44 -87.54 -14.09
C THR A 711 -83.92 -88.95 -14.46
N ARG A 712 -84.96 -89.42 -13.77
CA ARG A 712 -85.88 -90.41 -14.35
C ARG A 712 -87.03 -89.68 -15.05
N TYR A 713 -87.40 -90.19 -16.21
CA TYR A 713 -88.63 -89.93 -16.95
C TYR A 713 -89.55 -91.14 -16.80
#